data_AF-A0A6A2EZZ6-F1
#
_entry.id   AF-A0A6A2EZZ6-F1
#
_cell.length_a   1.000
_cell.length_b   1.000
_cell.length_c   1.000
_cell.angle_alpha   90.00
_cell.angle_beta   90.00
_cell.angle_gamma   90.00
#
_symmetry.space_group_name_H-M   'P 1'
#
loop_
_entity.id
_entity.type
_entity.pdbx_description
1 polymer ?
#
loop_
_entity_poly.entity_id
_entity_poly.type
_entity_poly.pdbx_seq_one_letter_code
_entity_poly.pdbx_strand_id
1 'polypeptide(L)'
;MKIIAITQARYGSSRLPGKVLKTVNGKTLLQLHLERTLKSSKIDGLIVATTVEKEADAIETLAYNMGLKAYRGSINDVLDRFYQAVKSEQPDYVVRITSDCPLIDATVIDAVIETCISNGCDYCSNTMNPTYPDGVDVEVMKFSALEKAWKEAVLTSEREHVTPYIWKNSTAKGGTLFKSISFENKQDYSGYRLTVDEASDFELISKLVQAIGDDKGWQDYVGYLDTHKELFEINAYIKRNEGLMKSFAQDKIQLRTITNFAKSDVYRSKIHDLIPGGAHTYSKGDDQFPQLSPAAIAYGKGSHVWDIDGNEYLDCSMGLTSVGLGHAYGPVVEKIKAELDNGVNFQRPSYLEMEMAEKFLSLVPQHDMVKFAKNGSIVTTAAVKLARAYTGRKLVAFPGDHPFYSYDDWFIGKTACNKGVPDEITELSVTFKGYDLQSLKDLFAQYPGQIACVITEPERSNCDETVADYLRAAIELCHQNGALFIADEMITGFKTAFPGTMTKYNIEPDMATWGKGIANGYSFCALTGKKEVMELGGIRRTGEEKVFLTSTTHGGETHAIVAGLATIEEFEKNDVIGHNQAIGDLFIKLNNEVIAEQGLQNYVEVVPANWFTLFNFKDKTGQPNAGLRTLAQQEMIKRGVLFQGAFVPCFSHTELDVQYFAEAMRQSLEVYKMGLEEGYEKYLVGEPAKPVFRKFL
;
A
#
# COMPACT_ATOMS: atom_id res chain seq x y z
N MET A 1 25.33 -1.40 25.20
CA MET A 1 24.93 -0.95 23.86
C MET A 1 26.00 -1.46 22.91
N LYS A 2 25.62 -2.18 21.87
CA LYS A 2 26.51 -2.79 20.88
C LYS A 2 26.49 -1.96 19.59
N ILE A 3 27.65 -1.50 19.14
CA ILE A 3 27.81 -0.61 18.00
C ILE A 3 28.79 -1.26 17.02
N ILE A 4 28.35 -1.55 15.81
CA ILE A 4 29.20 -2.18 14.79
C ILE A 4 29.41 -1.20 13.64
N ALA A 5 30.66 -0.95 13.29
CA ALA A 5 31.00 -0.27 12.06
C ALA A 5 31.03 -1.24 10.88
N ILE A 6 30.54 -0.79 9.73
CA ILE A 6 30.64 -1.49 8.45
C ILE A 6 31.36 -0.58 7.47
N THR A 7 32.51 -1.05 6.99
CA THR A 7 33.21 -0.45 5.85
C THR A 7 32.75 -1.13 4.58
N GLN A 8 32.10 -0.39 3.68
CA GLN A 8 31.84 -0.89 2.33
C GLN A 8 33.11 -0.76 1.49
N ALA A 9 33.53 -1.84 0.84
CA ALA A 9 34.71 -1.87 -0.02
C ALA A 9 34.44 -2.69 -1.29
N ARG A 10 34.60 -2.08 -2.47
CA ARG A 10 34.45 -2.76 -3.77
C ARG A 10 35.73 -2.65 -4.60
N TYR A 11 36.01 -3.69 -5.39
CA TYR A 11 37.12 -3.66 -6.34
C TYR A 11 36.76 -2.85 -7.60
N GLY A 12 35.55 -3.07 -8.13
CA GLY A 12 35.04 -2.41 -9.33
C GLY A 12 34.92 -0.89 -9.19
N SER A 13 35.51 -0.17 -10.13
CA SER A 13 35.39 1.29 -10.28
C SER A 13 35.63 1.66 -11.74
N SER A 14 34.75 2.46 -12.32
CA SER A 14 34.88 2.92 -13.71
C SER A 14 35.94 4.01 -13.88
N ARG A 15 36.17 4.82 -12.84
CA ARG A 15 37.10 5.96 -12.86
C ARG A 15 38.51 5.58 -12.41
N LEU A 16 38.62 4.67 -11.45
CA LEU A 16 39.89 4.21 -10.89
C LEU A 16 39.79 2.74 -10.42
N PRO A 17 39.97 1.75 -11.31
CA PRO A 17 39.88 0.33 -10.95
C PRO A 17 40.83 -0.05 -9.80
N GLY A 18 40.34 -0.87 -8.86
CA GLY A 18 41.14 -1.37 -7.73
C GLY A 18 41.61 -0.26 -6.77
N LYS A 19 40.95 0.91 -6.75
CA LYS A 19 41.37 2.08 -5.96
C LYS A 19 41.67 1.75 -4.50
N VAL A 20 40.82 0.96 -3.84
CA VAL A 20 40.97 0.60 -2.43
C VAL A 20 42.23 -0.24 -2.14
N LEU A 21 42.80 -0.89 -3.16
CA LEU A 21 44.02 -1.71 -3.06
C LEU A 21 45.28 -0.97 -3.53
N LYS A 22 45.17 0.28 -4.01
CA LYS A 22 46.35 1.10 -4.32
C LYS A 22 47.12 1.41 -3.04
N THR A 23 48.44 1.55 -3.17
CA THR A 23 49.33 1.66 -2.02
C THR A 23 49.96 3.03 -1.86
N VAL A 24 50.04 3.50 -0.62
CA VAL A 24 50.82 4.69 -0.21
C VAL A 24 51.65 4.31 1.02
N ASN A 25 52.94 4.65 1.04
CA ASN A 25 53.88 4.31 2.12
C ASN A 25 53.86 2.81 2.52
N GLY A 26 53.67 1.91 1.54
CA GLY A 26 53.69 0.45 1.76
C GLY A 26 52.39 -0.16 2.30
N LYS A 27 51.35 0.65 2.52
CA LYS A 27 50.01 0.18 2.94
C LYS A 27 48.98 0.41 1.84
N THR A 28 47.98 -0.45 1.71
CA THR A 28 46.85 -0.18 0.81
C THR A 28 45.96 0.92 1.39
N LEU A 29 45.22 1.65 0.54
CA LEU A 29 44.24 2.65 1.01
C LEU A 29 43.19 2.04 1.94
N LEU A 30 42.74 0.81 1.65
CA LEU A 30 41.84 0.08 2.52
C LEU A 30 42.48 -0.25 3.87
N GLN A 31 43.75 -0.66 3.90
CA GLN A 31 44.46 -0.90 5.15
C GLN A 31 44.53 0.38 6.00
N LEU A 32 44.89 1.51 5.40
CA LEU A 32 44.90 2.81 6.06
C LEU A 32 43.53 3.17 6.65
N HIS A 33 42.48 3.03 5.85
CA HIS A 33 41.10 3.27 6.26
C HIS A 33 40.69 2.42 7.47
N LEU A 34 40.97 1.12 7.44
CA LEU A 34 40.60 0.18 8.50
C LEU A 34 41.40 0.45 9.79
N GLU A 35 42.71 0.67 9.68
CA GLU A 35 43.57 1.02 10.83
C GLU A 35 43.08 2.31 11.52
N ARG A 36 42.67 3.31 10.75
CA ARG A 36 42.15 4.58 11.29
C ARG A 36 40.77 4.42 11.91
N THR A 37 39.88 3.64 11.28
CA THR A 37 38.55 3.34 11.83
C THR A 37 38.65 2.61 13.18
N LEU A 38 39.58 1.67 13.31
CA LEU A 38 39.81 0.91 14.55
C LEU A 38 40.34 1.76 15.72
N LYS A 39 40.72 3.03 15.49
CA LYS A 39 41.07 3.97 16.58
C LYS A 39 39.83 4.55 17.27
N SER A 40 38.63 4.36 16.73
CA SER A 40 37.37 4.79 17.37
C SER A 40 37.19 4.08 18.71
N SER A 41 36.86 4.84 19.75
CA SER A 41 36.62 4.32 21.09
C SER A 41 35.18 3.86 21.33
N LYS A 42 34.30 4.08 20.34
CA LYS A 42 32.84 3.87 20.47
C LYS A 42 32.31 2.66 19.70
N ILE A 43 33.11 2.06 18.82
CA ILE A 43 32.71 0.85 18.08
C ILE A 43 33.17 -0.40 18.82
N ASP A 44 32.30 -1.42 18.88
CA ASP A 44 32.61 -2.72 19.47
C ASP A 44 33.17 -3.71 18.43
N GLY A 45 33.04 -3.39 17.15
CA GLY A 45 33.53 -4.22 16.06
C GLY A 45 33.47 -3.51 14.70
N LEU A 46 34.26 -4.03 13.76
CA LEU A 46 34.33 -3.56 12.38
C LEU A 46 34.20 -4.73 11.42
N ILE A 47 33.31 -4.60 10.44
CA ILE A 47 33.07 -5.59 9.39
C ILE A 47 33.35 -4.95 8.02
N VAL A 48 34.05 -5.68 7.15
CA VAL A 48 34.26 -5.28 5.75
C VAL A 48 33.16 -5.89 4.88
N ALA A 49 32.26 -5.07 4.35
CA ALA A 49 31.24 -5.50 3.40
C ALA A 49 31.77 -5.34 1.96
N THR A 50 32.00 -6.47 1.27
CA THR A 50 32.56 -6.51 -0.08
C THR A 50 31.72 -7.32 -1.06
N THR A 51 32.19 -7.48 -2.29
CA THR A 51 31.46 -8.07 -3.42
C THR A 51 31.82 -9.52 -3.69
N VAL A 52 30.95 -10.24 -4.40
CA VAL A 52 31.15 -11.65 -4.78
C VAL A 52 32.13 -11.86 -5.95
N GLU A 53 32.56 -10.78 -6.61
CA GLU A 53 33.51 -10.86 -7.73
C GLU A 53 34.90 -11.35 -7.27
N LYS A 54 35.63 -12.07 -8.14
CA LYS A 54 36.91 -12.71 -7.79
C LYS A 54 37.97 -11.68 -7.39
N GLU A 55 37.93 -10.50 -7.99
CA GLU A 55 38.86 -9.42 -7.72
C GLU A 55 38.70 -8.86 -6.29
N ALA A 56 37.54 -9.08 -5.65
CA ALA A 56 37.32 -8.74 -4.25
C ALA A 56 37.98 -9.73 -3.26
N ASP A 57 38.56 -10.85 -3.72
CA ASP A 57 39.28 -11.81 -2.85
C ASP A 57 40.42 -11.13 -2.09
N ALA A 58 41.09 -10.16 -2.71
CA ALA A 58 42.17 -9.39 -2.07
C ALA A 58 41.66 -8.47 -0.95
N ILE A 59 40.43 -7.96 -1.05
CA ILE A 59 39.77 -7.13 -0.03
C ILE A 59 39.45 -7.99 1.19
N GLU A 60 38.85 -9.16 0.97
CA GLU A 60 38.53 -10.12 2.02
C GLU A 60 39.78 -10.65 2.72
N THR A 61 40.81 -11.02 1.93
CA THR A 61 42.10 -11.49 2.47
C THR A 61 42.75 -10.42 3.36
N LEU A 62 42.71 -9.16 2.95
CA LEU A 62 43.23 -8.05 3.77
C LEU A 62 42.47 -7.93 5.10
N ALA A 63 41.14 -7.99 5.06
CA ALA A 63 40.30 -7.92 6.27
C ALA A 63 40.65 -9.05 7.26
N TYR A 64 40.77 -10.29 6.78
CA TYR A 64 41.12 -11.43 7.63
C TYR A 64 42.55 -11.34 8.19
N ASN A 65 43.51 -10.85 7.39
CA ASN A 65 44.89 -10.62 7.88
C ASN A 65 44.94 -9.57 8.99
N MET A 66 43.99 -8.64 9.02
CA MET A 66 43.82 -7.65 10.09
C MET A 66 42.96 -8.17 11.27
N GLY A 67 42.50 -9.42 11.22
CA GLY A 67 41.64 -10.02 12.26
C GLY A 67 40.18 -9.54 12.21
N LEU A 68 39.74 -8.96 11.10
CA LEU A 68 38.38 -8.44 10.92
C LEU A 68 37.47 -9.47 10.25
N LYS A 69 36.15 -9.31 10.43
CA LYS A 69 35.15 -10.07 9.67
C LYS A 69 34.94 -9.45 8.29
N ALA A 70 34.62 -10.28 7.31
CA ALA A 70 34.18 -9.84 6.00
C ALA A 70 32.82 -10.48 5.65
N TYR A 71 31.99 -9.74 4.91
CA TYR A 71 30.75 -10.25 4.32
C TYR A 71 30.73 -9.96 2.82
N ARG A 72 30.35 -10.95 2.01
CA ARG A 72 30.27 -10.83 0.55
C ARG A 72 28.82 -10.83 0.10
N GLY A 73 28.46 -9.94 -0.83
CA GLY A 73 27.15 -9.99 -1.47
C GLY A 73 27.07 -9.24 -2.79
N SER A 74 25.83 -8.91 -3.21
CA SER A 74 25.51 -8.30 -4.50
C SER A 74 26.31 -7.02 -4.75
N ILE A 75 26.82 -6.81 -5.97
CA ILE A 75 27.51 -5.57 -6.37
C ILE A 75 26.58 -4.36 -6.28
N ASN A 76 25.32 -4.54 -6.67
CA ASN A 76 24.36 -3.46 -6.88
C ASN A 76 23.39 -3.26 -5.70
N ASP A 77 23.23 -4.26 -4.84
CA ASP A 77 22.33 -4.18 -3.67
C ASP A 77 23.15 -4.07 -2.39
N VAL A 78 23.64 -2.86 -2.15
CA VAL A 78 24.53 -2.57 -1.02
C VAL A 78 23.75 -2.58 0.29
N LEU A 79 22.49 -2.14 0.27
CA LEU A 79 21.61 -2.18 1.45
C LEU A 79 21.41 -3.61 1.96
N ASP A 80 21.17 -4.58 1.08
CA ASP A 80 21.15 -6.00 1.47
C ASP A 80 22.49 -6.44 2.05
N ARG A 81 23.63 -6.11 1.42
CA ARG A 81 24.95 -6.45 1.98
C ARG A 81 25.13 -5.91 3.40
N PHE A 82 24.73 -4.66 3.66
CA PHE A 82 24.82 -4.04 4.98
C PHE A 82 23.95 -4.77 6.00
N TYR A 83 22.68 -5.01 5.67
CA TYR A 83 21.77 -5.69 6.58
C TYR A 83 22.26 -7.11 6.90
N GLN A 84 22.59 -7.91 5.89
CA GLN A 84 23.02 -9.30 6.10
C GLN A 84 24.34 -9.40 6.88
N ALA A 85 25.28 -8.45 6.69
CA ALA A 85 26.56 -8.42 7.38
C ALA A 85 26.41 -8.36 8.92
N VAL A 86 25.36 -7.72 9.43
CA VAL A 86 25.11 -7.57 10.88
C VAL A 86 23.83 -8.25 11.37
N LYS A 87 23.05 -8.89 10.50
CA LYS A 87 21.76 -9.50 10.83
C LYS A 87 21.84 -10.50 11.99
N SER A 88 22.88 -11.33 12.01
CA SER A 88 23.09 -12.32 13.09
C SER A 88 23.53 -11.68 14.41
N GLU A 89 24.12 -10.49 14.35
CA GLU A 89 24.69 -9.77 15.48
C GLU A 89 23.71 -8.83 16.17
N GLN A 90 22.66 -8.40 15.46
CA GLN A 90 21.61 -7.47 15.89
C GLN A 90 22.15 -6.34 16.79
N PRO A 91 23.09 -5.50 16.29
CA PRO A 91 23.64 -4.40 17.08
C PRO A 91 22.55 -3.37 17.41
N ASP A 92 22.77 -2.52 18.41
CA ASP A 92 21.87 -1.38 18.67
C ASP A 92 22.01 -0.34 17.55
N TYR A 93 23.26 -0.07 17.13
CA TYR A 93 23.60 0.89 16.09
C TYR A 93 24.61 0.31 15.09
N VAL A 94 24.44 0.71 13.83
CA VAL A 94 25.34 0.43 12.72
C VAL A 94 25.97 1.75 12.26
N VAL A 95 27.29 1.76 12.10
CA VAL A 95 28.05 2.91 11.61
C VAL A 95 28.50 2.61 10.19
N ARG A 96 27.97 3.32 9.21
CA ARG A 96 28.40 3.21 7.81
C ARG A 96 29.59 4.13 7.58
N ILE A 97 30.65 3.53 7.04
CA ILE A 97 31.86 4.22 6.62
C ILE A 97 32.23 3.69 5.23
N THR A 98 32.67 4.56 4.33
CA THR A 98 33.02 4.18 2.95
C THR A 98 34.54 4.00 2.82
N SER A 99 34.99 2.91 2.19
CA SER A 99 36.43 2.66 1.99
C SER A 99 37.14 3.70 1.13
N ASP A 100 36.35 4.53 0.44
CA ASP A 100 36.81 5.61 -0.41
C ASP A 100 37.35 6.79 0.40
N CYS A 101 37.19 6.75 1.74
CA CYS A 101 37.69 7.72 2.70
C CYS A 101 38.96 7.19 3.42
N PRO A 102 40.15 7.13 2.79
CA PRO A 102 41.34 6.53 3.40
C PRO A 102 41.86 7.31 4.62
N LEU A 103 41.50 8.59 4.74
CA LEU A 103 41.92 9.47 5.83
C LEU A 103 40.80 9.71 6.87
N ILE A 104 39.82 8.82 6.95
CA ILE A 104 38.73 8.88 7.94
C ILE A 104 39.26 9.14 9.36
N ASP A 105 38.55 9.96 10.14
CA ASP A 105 38.98 10.40 11.46
C ASP A 105 38.13 9.75 12.57
N ALA A 106 38.78 9.00 13.45
CA ALA A 106 38.14 8.30 14.57
C ALA A 106 37.42 9.26 15.54
N THR A 107 37.92 10.49 15.70
CA THR A 107 37.28 11.49 16.58
C THR A 107 35.94 11.96 16.01
N VAL A 108 35.81 12.03 14.69
CA VAL A 108 34.56 12.36 14.00
C VAL A 108 33.59 11.18 14.09
N ILE A 109 34.07 9.94 13.92
CA ILE A 109 33.27 8.72 14.13
C ILE A 109 32.64 8.74 15.54
N ASP A 110 33.47 8.92 16.57
CA ASP A 110 33.03 8.93 17.96
C ASP A 110 32.01 10.04 18.23
N ALA A 111 32.25 11.26 17.72
CA ALA A 111 31.36 12.40 17.94
C ALA A 111 29.96 12.23 17.28
N VAL A 112 29.91 11.65 16.07
CA VAL A 112 28.64 11.40 15.37
C VAL A 112 27.85 10.29 16.09
N ILE A 113 28.54 9.23 16.57
CA ILE A 113 27.92 8.17 17.38
C ILE A 113 27.33 8.76 18.67
N GLU A 114 28.11 9.53 19.41
CA GLU A 114 27.67 10.15 20.66
C GLU A 114 26.45 11.06 20.43
N THR A 115 26.48 11.89 19.38
CA THR A 115 25.36 12.77 19.02
C THR A 115 24.09 11.99 18.70
N CYS A 116 24.22 10.88 17.97
CA CYS A 116 23.09 10.02 17.62
C CYS A 116 22.42 9.44 18.89
N ILE A 117 23.25 8.91 19.79
CA ILE A 117 22.80 8.26 21.03
C ILE A 117 22.22 9.27 22.01
N SER A 118 22.90 10.40 22.24
CA SER A 118 22.46 11.41 23.23
C SER A 118 21.10 12.02 22.87
N ASN A 119 20.79 12.10 21.58
CA ASN A 119 19.52 12.60 21.08
C ASN A 119 18.47 11.50 20.86
N GLY A 120 18.82 10.23 21.09
CA GLY A 120 17.95 9.07 20.86
C GLY A 120 17.50 8.95 19.39
N CYS A 121 18.35 9.36 18.46
CA CYS A 121 18.06 9.36 17.03
C CYS A 121 18.05 7.93 16.45
N ASP A 122 17.25 7.74 15.41
CA ASP A 122 17.28 6.56 14.55
C ASP A 122 18.36 6.70 13.48
N TYR A 123 18.72 7.94 13.12
CA TYR A 123 19.73 8.27 12.12
C TYR A 123 20.48 9.56 12.44
N CYS A 124 21.80 9.56 12.34
CA CYS A 124 22.64 10.76 12.45
C CYS A 124 23.75 10.72 11.42
N SER A 125 24.06 11.85 10.80
CA SER A 125 25.08 11.90 9.76
C SER A 125 25.68 13.29 9.62
N ASN A 126 26.97 13.38 9.28
CA ASN A 126 27.63 14.63 8.89
C ASN A 126 27.56 14.90 7.37
N THR A 127 26.85 14.07 6.60
CA THR A 127 26.72 14.15 5.14
C THR A 127 25.38 14.76 4.67
N MET A 128 24.37 14.82 5.56
CA MET A 128 23.05 15.36 5.21
C MET A 128 23.07 16.85 4.88
N ASN A 129 23.81 17.62 5.68
CA ASN A 129 24.18 19.01 5.48
C ASN A 129 25.71 19.10 5.67
N PRO A 130 26.50 18.91 4.61
CA PRO A 130 27.94 18.75 4.74
C PRO A 130 28.61 20.06 5.18
N THR A 131 29.34 19.99 6.29
CA THR A 131 30.21 21.06 6.82
C THR A 131 31.63 20.54 7.14
N TYR A 132 31.83 19.23 7.06
CA TYR A 132 33.13 18.56 7.14
C TYR A 132 33.66 18.26 5.73
N PRO A 133 34.99 18.06 5.57
CA PRO A 133 35.58 17.64 4.31
C PRO A 133 34.90 16.39 3.73
N ASP A 134 34.80 16.32 2.41
CA ASP A 134 34.39 15.10 1.70
C ASP A 134 35.50 14.05 1.88
N GLY A 135 35.25 12.93 2.54
CA GLY A 135 36.30 11.98 2.94
C GLY A 135 36.40 11.73 4.44
N VAL A 136 35.58 12.40 5.26
CA VAL A 136 35.39 12.09 6.69
C VAL A 136 33.92 11.79 7.01
N ASP A 137 33.27 11.13 6.07
CA ASP A 137 31.84 10.89 6.05
C ASP A 137 31.45 9.76 7.00
N VAL A 138 30.54 10.03 7.93
CA VAL A 138 30.06 9.09 8.94
C VAL A 138 28.55 9.14 9.00
N GLU A 139 27.91 7.98 8.89
CA GLU A 139 26.47 7.82 9.05
C GLU A 139 26.19 6.76 10.11
N VAL A 140 25.42 7.11 11.13
CA VAL A 140 25.05 6.23 12.26
C VAL A 140 23.56 5.99 12.21
N MET A 141 23.15 4.73 12.20
CA MET A 141 21.74 4.34 12.14
C MET A 141 21.41 3.25 13.15
N LYS A 142 20.20 3.27 13.73
CA LYS A 142 19.74 2.11 14.50
C LYS A 142 19.62 0.89 13.61
N PHE A 143 19.88 -0.29 14.15
CA PHE A 143 19.67 -1.54 13.40
C PHE A 143 18.22 -1.71 12.95
N SER A 144 17.24 -1.27 13.75
CA SER A 144 15.82 -1.25 13.36
C SER A 144 15.54 -0.33 12.17
N ALA A 145 16.27 0.78 12.03
CA ALA A 145 16.14 1.68 10.88
C ALA A 145 16.76 1.06 9.61
N LEU A 146 17.92 0.42 9.74
CA LEU A 146 18.54 -0.34 8.65
C LEU A 146 17.64 -1.49 8.19
N GLU A 147 17.06 -2.25 9.12
CA GLU A 147 16.14 -3.35 8.78
C GLU A 147 14.88 -2.82 8.08
N LYS A 148 14.32 -1.71 8.55
CA LYS A 148 13.15 -1.09 7.91
C LYS A 148 13.47 -0.64 6.49
N ALA A 149 14.60 0.04 6.28
CA ALA A 149 15.05 0.42 4.95
C ALA A 149 15.27 -0.80 4.06
N TRP A 150 15.91 -1.86 4.57
CA TRP A 150 16.13 -3.09 3.83
C TRP A 150 14.81 -3.77 3.40
N LYS A 151 13.76 -3.67 4.20
CA LYS A 151 12.42 -4.19 3.86
C LYS A 151 11.67 -3.32 2.86
N GLU A 152 11.73 -1.99 3.02
CA GLU A 152 10.78 -1.06 2.38
C GLU A 152 11.37 -0.25 1.23
N ALA A 153 12.69 -0.18 1.08
CA ALA A 153 13.32 0.52 -0.05
C ALA A 153 13.05 -0.23 -1.36
N VAL A 154 12.42 0.45 -2.32
CA VAL A 154 12.08 -0.10 -3.64
C VAL A 154 12.80 0.63 -4.77
N LEU A 155 13.46 1.75 -4.50
CA LEU A 155 14.21 2.49 -5.51
C LEU A 155 15.63 1.96 -5.62
N THR A 156 16.13 1.81 -6.85
CA THR A 156 17.51 1.35 -7.14
C THR A 156 18.53 2.19 -6.37
N SER A 157 18.35 3.50 -6.33
CA SER A 157 19.25 4.41 -5.61
C SER A 157 19.27 4.17 -4.09
N GLU A 158 18.12 3.78 -3.52
CA GLU A 158 18.01 3.48 -2.09
C GLU A 158 18.69 2.15 -1.73
N ARG A 159 18.60 1.17 -2.63
CA ARG A 159 19.27 -0.13 -2.51
C ARG A 159 20.78 -0.03 -2.73
N GLU A 160 21.22 0.86 -3.64
CA GLU A 160 22.64 1.06 -3.97
C GLU A 160 23.38 1.86 -2.88
N HIS A 161 22.75 2.87 -2.28
CA HIS A 161 23.46 3.82 -1.40
C HIS A 161 23.13 3.68 0.10
N VAL A 162 22.39 2.62 0.48
CA VAL A 162 22.08 2.20 1.87
C VAL A 162 21.14 3.15 2.64
N THR A 163 21.53 4.41 2.80
CA THR A 163 20.84 5.38 3.66
C THR A 163 19.78 6.26 2.98
N PRO A 164 19.63 6.39 1.63
CA PRO A 164 18.64 7.27 1.04
C PRO A 164 17.20 7.09 1.49
N TYR A 165 16.75 5.85 1.65
CA TYR A 165 15.43 5.59 2.20
C TYR A 165 15.28 6.16 3.62
N ILE A 166 16.30 6.00 4.47
CA ILE A 166 16.28 6.48 5.86
C ILE A 166 16.25 8.01 5.88
N TRP A 167 17.19 8.69 5.22
CA TRP A 167 17.32 10.14 5.37
C TRP A 167 16.24 10.92 4.62
N LYS A 168 15.74 10.45 3.47
CA LYS A 168 14.58 11.07 2.79
C LYS A 168 13.31 11.04 3.66
N ASN A 169 13.14 9.99 4.46
CA ASN A 169 11.98 9.80 5.32
C ASN A 169 12.20 10.27 6.78
N SER A 170 13.28 11.02 7.02
CA SER A 170 13.70 11.43 8.35
C SER A 170 13.24 12.84 8.75
N THR A 171 13.19 13.12 10.06
CA THR A 171 12.78 14.43 10.59
C THR A 171 13.66 15.59 10.09
N ALA A 172 14.95 15.34 9.81
CA ALA A 172 15.85 16.35 9.27
C ALA A 172 15.52 16.75 7.81
N LYS A 173 14.71 15.96 7.10
CA LYS A 173 14.23 16.27 5.74
C LYS A 173 12.71 16.41 5.67
N GLY A 174 12.04 16.63 6.80
CA GLY A 174 10.59 16.83 6.87
C GLY A 174 9.76 15.55 6.87
N GLY A 175 10.39 14.37 6.90
CA GLY A 175 9.72 13.09 7.11
C GLY A 175 9.40 12.81 8.58
N THR A 176 8.61 11.77 8.82
CA THR A 176 8.18 11.38 10.18
C THR A 176 8.56 9.95 10.57
N LEU A 177 9.17 9.18 9.66
CA LEU A 177 9.47 7.77 9.88
C LEU A 177 10.70 7.55 10.75
N PHE A 178 11.71 8.43 10.65
CA PHE A 178 12.97 8.29 11.37
C PHE A 178 13.34 9.58 12.09
N LYS A 179 13.56 9.52 13.40
CA LYS A 179 14.11 10.65 14.15
C LYS A 179 15.58 10.84 13.76
N SER A 180 15.93 12.01 13.27
CA SER A 180 17.29 12.26 12.79
C SER A 180 17.86 13.64 13.11
N ILE A 181 19.20 13.72 13.08
CA ILE A 181 19.96 14.97 13.24
C ILE A 181 21.16 15.01 12.29
N SER A 182 21.43 16.19 11.72
CA SER A 182 22.65 16.44 10.95
C SER A 182 23.76 16.88 11.91
N PHE A 183 24.90 16.21 11.88
CA PHE A 183 26.07 16.57 12.69
C PHE A 183 26.93 17.59 11.94
N GLU A 184 26.90 18.84 12.39
CA GLU A 184 27.48 19.96 11.67
C GLU A 184 28.67 20.58 12.42
N ASN A 185 29.67 21.05 11.67
CA ASN A 185 30.77 21.86 12.18
C ASN A 185 30.37 23.35 12.17
N LYS A 186 30.91 24.14 13.11
CA LYS A 186 30.65 25.58 13.19
C LYS A 186 31.19 26.35 11.98
N GLN A 187 32.28 25.88 11.41
CA GLN A 187 32.87 26.41 10.18
C GLN A 187 32.67 25.40 9.06
N ASP A 188 32.42 25.90 7.85
CA ASP A 188 32.23 25.06 6.66
C ASP A 188 33.57 24.69 6.03
N TYR A 189 33.89 23.40 6.07
CA TYR A 189 35.04 22.76 5.42
C TYR A 189 34.62 21.79 4.30
N SER A 190 33.37 21.87 3.83
CA SER A 190 32.85 20.96 2.80
C SER A 190 33.54 21.08 1.43
N GLY A 191 34.31 22.14 1.21
CA GLY A 191 35.11 22.37 0.00
C GLY A 191 36.40 21.54 -0.10
N TYR A 192 36.87 20.92 0.99
CA TYR A 192 38.07 20.06 0.96
C TYR A 192 37.68 18.62 0.63
N ARG A 193 38.46 17.97 -0.23
CA ARG A 193 38.18 16.62 -0.72
C ARG A 193 39.33 15.67 -0.39
N LEU A 194 39.11 14.84 0.62
CA LEU A 194 39.98 13.80 1.18
C LEU A 194 39.51 12.37 0.85
N THR A 195 38.63 12.21 -0.12
CA THR A 195 38.17 10.91 -0.66
C THR A 195 39.03 10.46 -1.84
N VAL A 196 38.94 9.19 -2.25
CA VAL A 196 39.56 8.63 -3.45
C VAL A 196 38.51 8.00 -4.36
N ASP A 197 38.17 8.71 -5.43
CA ASP A 197 37.34 8.20 -6.55
C ASP A 197 38.08 8.20 -7.88
N GLU A 198 38.91 9.22 -8.11
CA GLU A 198 39.62 9.46 -9.36
C GLU A 198 41.15 9.41 -9.18
N ALA A 199 41.89 9.39 -10.30
CA ALA A 199 43.35 9.36 -10.27
C ALA A 199 43.96 10.61 -9.58
N SER A 200 43.36 11.79 -9.76
CA SER A 200 43.76 13.02 -9.09
C SER A 200 43.52 12.98 -7.59
N ASP A 201 42.41 12.38 -7.15
CA ASP A 201 42.18 12.14 -5.72
C ASP A 201 43.29 11.26 -5.13
N PHE A 202 43.65 10.17 -5.81
CA PHE A 202 44.74 9.30 -5.36
C PHE A 202 46.09 10.02 -5.34
N GLU A 203 46.36 10.89 -6.31
CA GLU A 203 47.55 11.74 -6.34
C GLU A 203 47.60 12.66 -5.12
N LEU A 204 46.50 13.36 -4.82
CA LEU A 204 46.42 14.25 -3.66
C LEU A 204 46.66 13.49 -2.35
N ILE A 205 45.92 12.39 -2.12
CA ILE A 205 46.05 11.58 -0.90
C ILE A 205 47.47 11.02 -0.77
N SER A 206 48.07 10.57 -1.86
CA SER A 206 49.46 10.08 -1.86
C SER A 206 50.43 11.17 -1.42
N LYS A 207 50.30 12.38 -1.98
CA LYS A 207 51.15 13.52 -1.62
C LYS A 207 50.95 13.96 -0.17
N LEU A 208 49.71 14.03 0.31
CA LEU A 208 49.41 14.38 1.70
C LEU A 208 50.03 13.39 2.69
N VAL A 209 49.83 12.09 2.46
CA VAL A 209 50.37 11.03 3.33
C VAL A 209 51.91 10.99 3.28
N GLN A 210 52.52 11.24 2.12
CA GLN A 210 53.98 11.32 2.01
C GLN A 210 54.55 12.57 2.69
N ALA A 211 53.84 13.69 2.66
CA ALA A 211 54.31 14.96 3.21
C ALA A 211 54.18 15.03 4.74
N ILE A 212 53.03 14.64 5.29
CA ILE A 212 52.72 14.87 6.71
C ILE A 212 52.32 13.61 7.49
N GLY A 213 52.29 12.44 6.84
CA GLY A 213 52.02 11.13 7.46
C GLY A 213 50.58 10.65 7.29
N ASP A 214 50.33 9.40 7.66
CA ASP A 214 49.02 8.71 7.64
C ASP A 214 48.30 8.71 9.00
N ASP A 215 48.88 9.33 10.03
CA ASP A 215 48.43 9.30 11.42
C ASP A 215 47.72 10.59 11.88
N LYS A 216 47.67 11.62 11.03
CA LYS A 216 47.13 12.95 11.36
C LYS A 216 45.61 13.02 11.36
N GLY A 217 45.06 14.02 12.05
CA GLY A 217 43.63 14.31 12.06
C GLY A 217 43.21 15.07 10.79
N TRP A 218 41.90 15.14 10.52
CA TRP A 218 41.42 15.83 9.32
C TRP A 218 41.78 17.32 9.29
N GLN A 219 41.84 17.98 10.45
CA GLN A 219 42.23 19.38 10.56
C GLN A 219 43.68 19.63 10.15
N ASP A 220 44.58 18.68 10.41
CA ASP A 220 45.98 18.79 10.01
C ASP A 220 46.12 18.72 8.48
N TYR A 221 45.38 17.82 7.83
CA TYR A 221 45.34 17.74 6.37
C TYR A 221 44.75 19.01 5.75
N VAL A 222 43.65 19.52 6.29
CA VAL A 222 43.04 20.79 5.84
C VAL A 222 44.01 21.96 6.03
N GLY A 223 44.63 22.09 7.20
CA GLY A 223 45.61 23.14 7.47
C GLY A 223 46.86 23.06 6.57
N TYR A 224 47.26 21.84 6.18
CA TYR A 224 48.33 21.66 5.20
C TYR A 224 47.89 22.13 3.81
N LEU A 225 46.67 21.80 3.38
CA LEU A 225 46.10 22.27 2.11
C LEU A 225 45.93 23.80 2.05
N ASP A 226 45.59 24.44 3.18
CA ASP A 226 45.49 25.90 3.26
C ASP A 226 46.82 26.61 2.96
N THR A 227 47.93 25.97 3.29
CA THR A 227 49.28 26.50 3.06
C THR A 227 49.92 26.04 1.75
N HIS A 228 49.31 25.05 1.06
CA HIS A 228 49.79 24.43 -0.17
C HIS A 228 48.67 24.36 -1.21
N LYS A 229 48.30 25.54 -1.74
CA LYS A 229 47.15 25.68 -2.67
C LYS A 229 47.29 24.82 -3.92
N GLU A 230 48.51 24.59 -4.39
CA GLU A 230 48.80 23.73 -5.54
C GLU A 230 48.37 22.28 -5.31
N LEU A 231 48.30 21.81 -4.06
CA LEU A 231 47.78 20.50 -3.71
C LEU A 231 46.26 20.51 -3.61
N PHE A 232 45.68 21.55 -3.02
CA PHE A 232 44.23 21.71 -2.96
C PHE A 232 43.59 21.69 -4.35
N GLU A 233 44.22 22.36 -5.33
CA GLU A 233 43.72 22.45 -6.70
C GLU A 233 43.70 21.11 -7.46
N ILE A 234 44.43 20.07 -6.99
CA ILE A 234 44.54 18.77 -7.66
C ILE A 234 43.17 18.11 -7.89
N ASN A 235 42.25 18.21 -6.93
CA ASN A 235 40.93 17.60 -7.02
C ASN A 235 39.76 18.54 -6.68
N ALA A 236 40.02 19.83 -6.39
CA ALA A 236 38.98 20.80 -6.04
C ALA A 236 37.90 21.00 -7.12
N TYR A 237 38.19 20.68 -8.38
CA TYR A 237 37.22 20.76 -9.49
C TYR A 237 36.20 19.61 -9.50
N ILE A 238 36.42 18.55 -8.72
CA ILE A 238 35.55 17.37 -8.67
C ILE A 238 34.35 17.65 -7.76
N LYS A 239 33.14 17.41 -8.28
CA LYS A 239 31.90 17.67 -7.54
C LYS A 239 31.59 16.53 -6.56
N ARG A 240 31.39 16.87 -5.28
CA ARG A 240 30.91 15.94 -4.24
C ARG A 240 29.61 15.25 -4.64
N ASN A 241 29.50 13.95 -4.35
CA ASN A 241 28.30 13.11 -4.56
C ASN A 241 27.79 13.03 -6.01
N GLU A 242 28.63 13.27 -7.02
CA GLU A 242 28.22 13.20 -8.43
C GLU A 242 27.63 11.82 -8.81
N GLY A 243 28.17 10.72 -8.25
CA GLY A 243 27.66 9.36 -8.48
C GLY A 243 26.24 9.17 -7.92
N LEU A 244 26.00 9.61 -6.68
CA LEU A 244 24.68 9.54 -6.03
C LEU A 244 23.62 10.35 -6.81
N MET A 245 23.98 11.56 -7.26
CA MET A 245 23.06 12.40 -8.05
C MET A 245 22.70 11.77 -9.40
N LYS A 246 23.64 11.04 -10.03
CA LYS A 246 23.35 10.26 -11.24
C LYS A 246 22.39 9.10 -10.95
N SER A 247 22.59 8.37 -9.85
CA SER A 247 21.65 7.30 -9.44
C SER A 247 20.25 7.85 -9.17
N PHE A 248 20.11 9.02 -8.55
CA PHE A 248 18.80 9.67 -8.37
C PHE A 248 18.15 10.10 -9.68
N ALA A 249 18.92 10.58 -10.64
CA ALA A 249 18.39 10.95 -11.96
C ALA A 249 17.97 9.74 -12.81
N GLN A 250 18.43 8.54 -12.46
CA GLN A 250 18.20 7.29 -13.19
C GLN A 250 17.41 6.28 -12.36
N ASP A 251 16.70 6.75 -11.33
CA ASP A 251 16.10 5.86 -10.36
C ASP A 251 15.05 4.95 -11.02
N LYS A 252 15.03 3.70 -10.61
CA LYS A 252 14.10 2.67 -11.12
C LYS A 252 13.54 1.90 -9.96
N ILE A 253 12.31 1.44 -10.13
CA ILE A 253 11.65 0.55 -9.18
C ILE A 253 12.25 -0.85 -9.30
N GLN A 254 12.75 -1.37 -8.19
CA GLN A 254 13.14 -2.75 -8.00
C GLN A 254 11.94 -3.53 -7.46
N LEU A 255 11.37 -4.40 -8.30
CA LEU A 255 10.26 -5.26 -7.91
C LEU A 255 10.71 -6.41 -7.01
N ARG A 256 9.82 -6.83 -6.11
CA ARG A 256 9.95 -8.06 -5.34
C ARG A 256 9.85 -9.28 -6.27
N THR A 257 10.42 -10.43 -5.85
CA THR A 257 10.26 -11.71 -6.55
C THR A 257 9.85 -12.78 -5.53
N ILE A 258 8.54 -12.93 -5.36
CA ILE A 258 7.93 -13.82 -4.37
C ILE A 258 7.73 -15.20 -5.01
N THR A 259 8.29 -16.22 -4.36
CA THR A 259 8.23 -17.61 -4.82
C THR A 259 7.90 -18.60 -3.70
N ASN A 260 7.84 -18.15 -2.45
CA ASN A 260 7.62 -18.99 -1.28
C ASN A 260 6.17 -18.87 -0.78
N PHE A 261 5.44 -19.98 -0.80
CA PHE A 261 4.07 -20.12 -0.29
C PHE A 261 3.91 -21.33 0.62
N ALA A 262 5.00 -21.79 1.25
CA ALA A 262 5.02 -23.08 1.96
C ALA A 262 4.01 -23.14 3.13
N LYS A 263 3.86 -22.07 3.92
CA LYS A 263 2.85 -22.02 4.99
C LYS A 263 1.46 -21.84 4.42
N SER A 264 1.31 -21.09 3.33
CA SER A 264 0.05 -20.99 2.58
C SER A 264 -0.42 -22.36 2.10
N ASP A 265 0.44 -23.20 1.57
CA ASP A 265 0.09 -24.56 1.12
C ASP A 265 -0.35 -25.46 2.29
N VAL A 266 0.36 -25.39 3.42
CA VAL A 266 -0.06 -26.08 4.66
C VAL A 266 -1.42 -25.58 5.13
N TYR A 267 -1.69 -24.28 5.04
CA TYR A 267 -2.99 -23.69 5.41
C TYR A 267 -4.12 -24.21 4.52
N ARG A 268 -3.94 -24.16 3.18
CA ARG A 268 -4.92 -24.68 2.21
C ARG A 268 -5.27 -26.14 2.45
N SER A 269 -4.28 -26.96 2.76
CA SER A 269 -4.48 -28.40 3.00
C SER A 269 -5.40 -28.74 4.18
N LYS A 270 -5.66 -27.78 5.07
CA LYS A 270 -6.47 -27.99 6.28
C LYS A 270 -7.73 -27.14 6.30
N ILE A 271 -7.70 -25.92 5.75
CA ILE A 271 -8.76 -24.96 5.97
C ILE A 271 -10.10 -25.38 5.36
N HIS A 272 -10.09 -26.08 4.23
CA HIS A 272 -11.31 -26.57 3.57
C HIS A 272 -12.04 -27.66 4.36
N ASP A 273 -11.33 -28.38 5.24
CA ASP A 273 -11.94 -29.35 6.17
C ASP A 273 -12.63 -28.66 7.36
N LEU A 274 -12.29 -27.40 7.62
CA LEU A 274 -12.74 -26.63 8.79
C LEU A 274 -13.80 -25.58 8.42
N ILE A 275 -13.64 -24.94 7.26
CA ILE A 275 -14.49 -23.85 6.78
C ILE A 275 -14.94 -24.20 5.35
N PRO A 276 -16.25 -24.27 5.08
CA PRO A 276 -16.76 -24.44 3.72
C PRO A 276 -16.19 -23.38 2.77
N GLY A 277 -15.52 -23.83 1.70
CA GLY A 277 -14.87 -22.95 0.73
C GLY A 277 -13.55 -22.32 1.21
N GLY A 278 -13.04 -22.71 2.38
CA GLY A 278 -11.76 -22.26 2.95
C GLY A 278 -11.75 -20.82 3.48
N ALA A 279 -12.88 -20.10 3.38
CA ALA A 279 -13.03 -18.72 3.81
C ALA A 279 -14.49 -18.36 4.12
N HIS A 280 -14.70 -17.38 5.00
CA HIS A 280 -16.04 -16.84 5.29
C HIS A 280 -16.61 -15.92 4.20
N THR A 281 -15.81 -15.59 3.19
CA THR A 281 -16.22 -14.78 2.04
C THR A 281 -15.72 -15.44 0.78
N TYR A 282 -16.62 -15.88 -0.11
CA TYR A 282 -16.23 -16.66 -1.28
C TYR A 282 -15.30 -15.94 -2.24
N SER A 283 -15.37 -14.60 -2.35
CA SER A 283 -14.39 -13.82 -3.15
C SER A 283 -12.96 -13.84 -2.59
N LYS A 284 -12.77 -14.36 -1.37
CA LYS A 284 -11.45 -14.60 -0.75
C LYS A 284 -11.04 -16.08 -0.78
N GLY A 285 -11.87 -16.95 -1.36
CA GLY A 285 -11.61 -18.38 -1.42
C GLY A 285 -10.45 -18.71 -2.37
N ASP A 286 -9.83 -19.86 -2.17
CA ASP A 286 -8.67 -20.31 -2.97
C ASP A 286 -8.99 -20.41 -4.46
N ASP A 287 -10.24 -20.69 -4.84
CA ASP A 287 -10.67 -20.77 -6.24
C ASP A 287 -10.81 -19.40 -6.93
N GLN A 288 -10.55 -18.30 -6.22
CA GLN A 288 -10.52 -16.93 -6.75
C GLN A 288 -9.10 -16.43 -7.05
N PHE A 289 -8.07 -17.24 -6.74
CA PHE A 289 -6.67 -16.91 -6.90
C PHE A 289 -5.92 -18.01 -7.65
N PRO A 290 -4.78 -17.70 -8.31
CA PRO A 290 -3.88 -18.72 -8.83
C PRO A 290 -3.33 -19.56 -7.68
N GLN A 291 -2.86 -20.78 -7.98
CA GLN A 291 -2.23 -21.64 -6.97
C GLN A 291 -1.03 -20.95 -6.29
N LEU A 292 -0.22 -20.21 -7.06
CA LEU A 292 0.90 -19.42 -6.56
C LEU A 292 0.42 -18.07 -6.01
N SER A 293 -0.26 -18.13 -4.86
CA SER A 293 -0.80 -16.96 -4.15
C SER A 293 -0.70 -17.12 -2.63
N PRO A 294 -0.87 -16.05 -1.84
CA PRO A 294 -1.05 -16.20 -0.39
C PRO A 294 -2.40 -16.86 -0.07
N ALA A 295 -2.41 -17.86 0.82
CA ALA A 295 -3.66 -18.50 1.27
C ALA A 295 -4.34 -17.72 2.40
N ALA A 296 -3.56 -16.97 3.18
CA ALA A 296 -4.04 -16.21 4.31
C ALA A 296 -3.18 -14.96 4.54
N ILE A 297 -3.84 -13.88 4.93
CA ILE A 297 -3.20 -12.62 5.31
C ILE A 297 -3.00 -12.59 6.82
N ALA A 298 -1.79 -12.29 7.26
CA ALA A 298 -1.43 -12.20 8.67
C ALA A 298 -1.78 -10.81 9.25
N TYR A 299 -1.43 -9.73 8.54
CA TYR A 299 -1.76 -8.36 8.94
C TYR A 299 -1.68 -7.39 7.76
N GLY A 300 -2.18 -6.17 7.94
CA GLY A 300 -2.07 -5.07 6.98
C GLY A 300 -1.76 -3.75 7.66
N LYS A 301 -1.13 -2.84 6.91
CA LYS A 301 -0.81 -1.47 7.34
C LYS A 301 -0.73 -0.54 6.13
N GLY A 302 -1.43 0.58 6.17
CA GLY A 302 -1.50 1.51 5.04
C GLY A 302 -2.12 0.84 3.80
N SER A 303 -1.46 0.95 2.65
CA SER A 303 -1.83 0.30 1.37
C SER A 303 -1.30 -1.14 1.23
N HIS A 304 -0.63 -1.69 2.25
CA HIS A 304 0.10 -2.97 2.15
C HIS A 304 -0.45 -4.04 3.10
N VAL A 305 -0.27 -5.30 2.71
CA VAL A 305 -0.60 -6.50 3.50
C VAL A 305 0.54 -7.51 3.50
N TRP A 306 0.62 -8.30 4.56
CA TRP A 306 1.60 -9.36 4.74
C TRP A 306 0.90 -10.70 4.93
N ASP A 307 1.35 -11.71 4.21
CA ASP A 307 0.82 -13.07 4.35
C ASP A 307 1.47 -13.84 5.52
N ILE A 308 1.00 -15.06 5.75
CA ILE A 308 1.55 -15.94 6.80
C ILE A 308 2.97 -16.44 6.49
N ASP A 309 3.40 -16.37 5.23
CA ASP A 309 4.76 -16.68 4.76
C ASP A 309 5.74 -15.51 5.00
N GLY A 310 5.22 -14.31 5.32
CA GLY A 310 5.98 -13.09 5.55
C GLY A 310 6.22 -12.27 4.28
N ASN A 311 5.55 -12.62 3.18
CA ASN A 311 5.61 -11.87 1.94
C ASN A 311 4.76 -10.59 2.06
N GLU A 312 5.26 -9.49 1.50
CA GLU A 312 4.58 -8.19 1.45
C GLU A 312 3.94 -7.96 0.09
N TYR A 313 2.73 -7.39 0.10
CA TYR A 313 2.00 -7.03 -1.10
C TYR A 313 1.39 -5.63 -1.01
N LEU A 314 1.46 -4.90 -2.11
CA LEU A 314 0.50 -3.81 -2.38
C LEU A 314 -0.91 -4.42 -2.49
N ASP A 315 -1.84 -4.03 -1.63
CA ASP A 315 -3.22 -4.54 -1.63
C ASP A 315 -4.09 -3.72 -2.57
N CYS A 316 -4.52 -4.31 -3.68
CA CYS A 316 -5.36 -3.59 -4.65
C CYS A 316 -6.85 -3.66 -4.34
N SER A 317 -7.29 -4.56 -3.46
CA SER A 317 -8.71 -4.75 -3.13
C SER A 317 -9.16 -3.92 -1.94
N MET A 318 -8.24 -3.62 -1.03
CA MET A 318 -8.48 -2.82 0.18
C MET A 318 -9.69 -3.33 0.97
N GLY A 319 -9.61 -4.62 1.35
CA GLY A 319 -10.67 -5.28 2.11
C GLY A 319 -11.99 -5.39 1.34
N LEU A 320 -11.96 -5.74 0.05
CA LEU A 320 -13.15 -5.76 -0.82
C LEU A 320 -13.88 -4.41 -0.80
N THR A 321 -13.10 -3.34 -0.96
CA THR A 321 -13.52 -1.94 -0.97
C THR A 321 -13.88 -1.34 0.39
N SER A 322 -13.79 -2.09 1.50
CA SER A 322 -14.16 -1.59 2.85
C SER A 322 -13.13 -0.69 3.53
N VAL A 323 -11.86 -0.75 3.11
CA VAL A 323 -10.78 0.04 3.71
C VAL A 323 -10.51 1.26 2.86
N GLY A 324 -10.99 2.44 3.29
CA GLY A 324 -10.87 3.70 2.54
C GLY A 324 -9.67 4.56 2.92
N LEU A 325 -9.23 4.51 4.18
CA LEU A 325 -8.09 5.28 4.68
C LEU A 325 -6.78 4.49 4.63
N GLY A 326 -6.86 3.16 4.66
CA GLY A 326 -5.73 2.24 4.75
C GLY A 326 -5.86 1.31 5.96
N HIS A 327 -5.14 0.19 5.91
CA HIS A 327 -5.13 -0.82 6.97
C HIS A 327 -4.48 -0.25 8.24
N ALA A 328 -5.04 -0.58 9.40
CA ALA A 328 -4.54 -0.14 10.71
C ALA A 328 -4.26 1.39 10.79
N TYR A 329 -5.14 2.19 10.18
CA TYR A 329 -5.01 3.65 10.16
C TYR A 329 -5.03 4.24 11.58
N GLY A 330 -3.91 4.87 11.97
CA GLY A 330 -3.62 5.27 13.36
C GLY A 330 -4.75 6.02 14.06
N PRO A 331 -5.21 7.17 13.52
CA PRO A 331 -6.28 7.96 14.13
C PRO A 331 -7.58 7.18 14.42
N VAL A 332 -7.94 6.22 13.56
CA VAL A 332 -9.13 5.37 13.76
C VAL A 332 -8.85 4.31 14.83
N VAL A 333 -7.73 3.60 14.73
CA VAL A 333 -7.37 2.52 15.67
C VAL A 333 -7.20 3.05 17.09
N GLU A 334 -6.62 4.25 17.26
CA GLU A 334 -6.40 4.87 18.57
C GLU A 334 -7.72 5.15 19.30
N LYS A 335 -8.71 5.71 18.60
CA LYS A 335 -10.04 5.96 19.17
C LYS A 335 -10.77 4.68 19.54
N ILE A 336 -10.66 3.64 18.71
CA ILE A 336 -11.25 2.33 18.99
C ILE A 336 -10.62 1.71 20.23
N LYS A 337 -9.28 1.74 20.35
CA LYS A 337 -8.58 1.22 21.53
C LYS A 337 -9.03 1.92 22.81
N ALA A 338 -9.17 3.24 22.77
CA ALA A 338 -9.68 4.00 23.91
C ALA A 338 -11.12 3.63 24.27
N GLU A 339 -11.99 3.38 23.28
CA GLU A 339 -13.38 2.99 23.54
C GLU A 339 -13.50 1.59 24.14
N LEU A 340 -12.60 0.66 23.81
CA LEU A 340 -12.65 -0.70 24.34
C LEU A 340 -12.52 -0.76 25.87
N ASP A 341 -11.90 0.24 26.50
CA ASP A 341 -11.79 0.35 27.97
C ASP A 341 -13.15 0.62 28.65
N ASN A 342 -14.17 1.05 27.90
CA ASN A 342 -15.52 1.32 28.41
C ASN A 342 -16.45 0.09 28.35
N GLY A 343 -15.98 -1.02 27.78
CA GLY A 343 -16.79 -2.23 27.55
C GLY A 343 -17.65 -2.15 26.28
N VAL A 344 -18.39 -3.23 25.99
CA VAL A 344 -19.16 -3.38 24.74
C VAL A 344 -20.47 -4.14 24.99
N ASN A 345 -21.49 -3.88 24.16
CA ASN A 345 -22.76 -4.61 24.11
C ASN A 345 -23.58 -4.57 25.42
N PHE A 346 -24.10 -3.37 25.73
CA PHE A 346 -24.80 -3.10 26.98
C PHE A 346 -26.30 -3.48 26.94
N GLN A 347 -26.93 -3.58 28.12
CA GLN A 347 -28.37 -3.85 28.26
C GLN A 347 -29.26 -2.70 27.73
N ARG A 348 -28.71 -1.49 27.62
CA ARG A 348 -29.35 -0.29 27.08
C ARG A 348 -28.47 0.32 25.99
N PRO A 349 -29.05 1.06 25.03
CA PRO A 349 -28.27 1.72 23.98
C PRO A 349 -27.12 2.57 24.55
N SER A 350 -25.99 2.57 23.85
CA SER A 350 -24.90 3.51 24.16
C SER A 350 -25.30 4.92 23.72
N TYR A 351 -24.80 5.95 24.41
CA TYR A 351 -24.99 7.34 23.98
C TYR A 351 -24.37 7.61 22.59
N LEU A 352 -23.34 6.84 22.22
CA LEU A 352 -22.68 6.89 20.91
C LEU A 352 -23.64 6.59 19.75
N GLU A 353 -24.72 5.84 19.98
CA GLU A 353 -25.74 5.61 18.94
C GLU A 353 -26.42 6.92 18.54
N MET A 354 -26.66 7.83 19.49
CA MET A 354 -27.23 9.14 19.22
C MET A 354 -26.21 10.04 18.53
N GLU A 355 -24.98 10.11 19.03
CA GLU A 355 -23.91 10.93 18.43
C GLU A 355 -23.66 10.55 16.97
N MET A 356 -23.56 9.25 16.68
CA MET A 356 -23.39 8.77 15.33
C MET A 356 -24.63 9.02 14.46
N ALA A 357 -25.84 8.90 15.01
CA ALA A 357 -27.06 9.19 14.25
C ALA A 357 -27.13 10.67 13.85
N GLU A 358 -26.87 11.58 14.78
CA GLU A 358 -26.84 13.03 14.53
C GLU A 358 -25.73 13.37 13.53
N LYS A 359 -24.52 12.83 13.73
CA LYS A 359 -23.40 13.06 12.84
C LYS A 359 -23.68 12.56 11.42
N PHE A 360 -24.14 11.33 11.27
CA PHE A 360 -24.38 10.75 9.94
C PHE A 360 -25.51 11.47 9.22
N LEU A 361 -26.62 11.76 9.89
CA LEU A 361 -27.75 12.48 9.29
C LEU A 361 -27.38 13.93 8.91
N SER A 362 -26.44 14.56 9.62
CA SER A 362 -25.94 15.88 9.20
C SER A 362 -25.21 15.85 7.84
N LEU A 363 -24.68 14.70 7.43
CA LEU A 363 -24.03 14.51 6.13
C LEU A 363 -25.05 14.22 5.00
N VAL A 364 -26.22 13.67 5.34
CA VAL A 364 -27.27 13.28 4.38
C VAL A 364 -28.60 14.01 4.65
N PRO A 365 -28.64 15.34 4.44
CA PRO A 365 -29.79 16.19 4.85
C PRO A 365 -31.12 15.84 4.16
N GLN A 366 -31.11 15.02 3.11
CA GLN A 366 -32.29 14.50 2.43
C GLN A 366 -33.03 13.41 3.24
N HIS A 367 -32.41 12.86 4.28
CA HIS A 367 -32.96 11.79 5.11
C HIS A 367 -33.14 12.24 6.56
N ASP A 368 -34.20 11.74 7.21
CA ASP A 368 -34.59 12.18 8.56
C ASP A 368 -34.18 11.21 9.66
N MET A 369 -34.02 9.92 9.31
CA MET A 369 -33.84 8.85 10.28
C MET A 369 -32.79 7.83 9.81
N VAL A 370 -32.13 7.19 10.77
CA VAL A 370 -31.09 6.19 10.52
C VAL A 370 -31.25 4.96 11.42
N LYS A 371 -30.86 3.79 10.90
CA LYS A 371 -30.79 2.53 11.63
C LYS A 371 -29.45 1.84 11.36
N PHE A 372 -28.75 1.41 12.40
CA PHE A 372 -27.45 0.74 12.29
C PHE A 372 -27.55 -0.79 12.27
N ALA A 373 -26.59 -1.42 11.61
CA ALA A 373 -26.37 -2.87 11.58
C ALA A 373 -24.88 -3.20 11.37
N LYS A 374 -24.57 -4.49 11.27
CA LYS A 374 -23.19 -4.99 11.12
C LYS A 374 -22.81 -5.39 9.70
N ASN A 375 -23.77 -5.70 8.84
CA ASN A 375 -23.51 -6.08 7.45
C ASN A 375 -24.54 -5.49 6.50
N GLY A 376 -24.14 -5.38 5.22
CA GLY A 376 -24.91 -4.71 4.18
C GLY A 376 -26.23 -5.39 3.87
N SER A 377 -26.25 -6.73 3.80
CA SER A 377 -27.45 -7.52 3.53
C SER A 377 -28.57 -7.25 4.54
N ILE A 378 -28.24 -7.02 5.82
CA ILE A 378 -29.25 -6.65 6.83
C ILE A 378 -29.92 -5.31 6.49
N VAL A 379 -29.16 -4.29 6.07
CA VAL A 379 -29.72 -2.96 5.79
C VAL A 379 -30.44 -2.91 4.44
N THR A 380 -29.97 -3.64 3.43
CA THR A 380 -30.68 -3.75 2.13
C THR A 380 -31.99 -4.52 2.28
N THR A 381 -31.98 -5.64 3.01
CA THR A 381 -33.20 -6.40 3.32
C THR A 381 -34.16 -5.61 4.22
N ALA A 382 -33.65 -4.82 5.17
CA ALA A 382 -34.46 -3.90 5.97
C ALA A 382 -35.14 -2.83 5.11
N ALA A 383 -34.43 -2.24 4.15
CA ALA A 383 -34.98 -1.26 3.21
C ALA A 383 -36.09 -1.88 2.34
N VAL A 384 -35.85 -3.08 1.78
CA VAL A 384 -36.85 -3.86 1.04
C VAL A 384 -38.11 -4.13 1.90
N LYS A 385 -37.92 -4.49 3.16
CA LYS A 385 -39.03 -4.76 4.09
C LYS A 385 -39.87 -3.49 4.35
N LEU A 386 -39.22 -2.34 4.57
CA LEU A 386 -39.91 -1.07 4.73
C LEU A 386 -40.67 -0.68 3.46
N ALA A 387 -40.08 -0.86 2.29
CA ALA A 387 -40.75 -0.55 1.04
C ALA A 387 -42.02 -1.38 0.83
N ARG A 388 -41.97 -2.69 1.14
CA ARG A 388 -43.16 -3.55 1.11
C ARG A 388 -44.22 -3.10 2.10
N ALA A 389 -43.82 -2.76 3.32
CA ALA A 389 -44.75 -2.29 4.36
C ALA A 389 -45.37 -0.92 4.00
N TYR A 390 -44.60 -0.01 3.43
CA TYR A 390 -45.05 1.32 3.04
C TYR A 390 -46.03 1.28 1.85
N THR A 391 -45.74 0.45 0.85
CA THR A 391 -46.51 0.40 -0.40
C THR A 391 -47.64 -0.63 -0.40
N GLY A 392 -47.58 -1.64 0.49
CA GLY A 392 -48.46 -2.82 0.45
C GLY A 392 -48.17 -3.78 -0.71
N ARG A 393 -47.05 -3.58 -1.42
CA ARG A 393 -46.68 -4.32 -2.63
C ARG A 393 -45.61 -5.36 -2.34
N LYS A 394 -45.40 -6.30 -3.27
CA LYS A 394 -44.58 -7.50 -3.04
C LYS A 394 -43.24 -7.48 -3.77
N LEU A 395 -43.22 -7.00 -5.01
CA LEU A 395 -42.08 -7.20 -5.91
C LEU A 395 -40.94 -6.22 -5.60
N VAL A 396 -39.71 -6.73 -5.65
CA VAL A 396 -38.47 -5.94 -5.56
C VAL A 396 -37.82 -5.92 -6.94
N ALA A 397 -37.54 -4.73 -7.45
CA ALA A 397 -36.87 -4.55 -8.73
C ALA A 397 -35.38 -4.18 -8.54
N PHE A 398 -34.48 -4.82 -9.28
CA PHE A 398 -33.05 -4.47 -9.29
C PHE A 398 -32.38 -4.79 -10.64
N PRO A 399 -31.23 -4.18 -10.96
CA PRO A 399 -30.47 -4.52 -12.17
C PRO A 399 -29.98 -5.98 -12.16
N GLY A 400 -30.39 -6.78 -13.14
CA GLY A 400 -30.02 -8.21 -13.24
C GLY A 400 -28.56 -8.46 -13.64
N ASP A 401 -27.89 -7.43 -14.14
CA ASP A 401 -26.47 -7.38 -14.49
C ASP A 401 -25.59 -6.85 -13.34
N HIS A 402 -26.18 -6.55 -12.17
CA HIS A 402 -25.44 -6.19 -10.97
C HIS A 402 -24.94 -7.45 -10.23
N PRO A 403 -23.69 -7.47 -9.73
CA PRO A 403 -23.08 -8.67 -9.18
C PRO A 403 -23.61 -9.09 -7.81
N PHE A 404 -24.03 -8.15 -6.94
CA PHE A 404 -24.36 -8.49 -5.55
C PHE A 404 -25.05 -7.36 -4.76
N TYR A 405 -26.27 -7.59 -4.27
CA TYR A 405 -26.94 -6.72 -3.27
C TYR A 405 -27.06 -7.35 -1.88
N SER A 406 -27.34 -8.65 -1.81
CA SER A 406 -27.60 -9.33 -0.53
C SER A 406 -27.34 -10.83 -0.61
N TYR A 407 -26.96 -11.46 0.50
CA TYR A 407 -27.00 -12.92 0.61
C TYR A 407 -28.41 -13.45 0.93
N ASP A 408 -29.37 -12.57 1.20
CA ASP A 408 -30.75 -12.98 1.48
C ASP A 408 -31.47 -13.41 0.20
N ASP A 409 -32.43 -14.32 0.37
CA ASP A 409 -33.11 -15.04 -0.71
C ASP A 409 -33.79 -14.15 -1.76
N TRP A 410 -34.19 -12.92 -1.38
CA TRP A 410 -34.78 -11.96 -2.33
C TRP A 410 -33.81 -11.60 -3.46
N PHE A 411 -32.50 -11.63 -3.21
CA PHE A 411 -31.48 -11.43 -4.25
C PHE A 411 -30.94 -12.76 -4.75
N ILE A 412 -30.53 -13.65 -3.83
CA ILE A 412 -29.86 -14.91 -4.19
C ILE A 412 -30.71 -15.80 -5.10
N GLY A 413 -32.04 -15.78 -4.95
CA GLY A 413 -32.98 -16.51 -5.81
C GLY A 413 -32.80 -16.23 -7.31
N LYS A 414 -32.32 -15.04 -7.68
CA LYS A 414 -32.08 -14.64 -9.08
C LYS A 414 -30.64 -14.86 -9.57
N THR A 415 -29.74 -15.32 -8.71
CA THR A 415 -28.34 -15.59 -9.09
C THR A 415 -28.14 -17.01 -9.61
N ALA A 416 -26.97 -17.31 -10.17
CA ALA A 416 -26.60 -18.68 -10.56
C ALA A 416 -26.44 -19.64 -9.36
N CYS A 417 -26.33 -19.12 -8.13
CA CYS A 417 -26.14 -19.88 -6.89
C CYS A 417 -27.42 -19.93 -6.04
N ASN A 418 -28.58 -20.18 -6.66
CA ASN A 418 -29.87 -20.12 -5.98
C ASN A 418 -30.36 -21.47 -5.39
N LYS A 419 -29.51 -22.51 -5.36
CA LYS A 419 -29.89 -23.81 -4.80
C LYS A 419 -30.22 -23.69 -3.31
N GLY A 420 -31.47 -24.00 -2.95
CA GLY A 420 -31.98 -23.89 -1.58
C GLY A 420 -32.99 -22.76 -1.38
N VAL A 421 -33.12 -21.85 -2.36
CA VAL A 421 -34.14 -20.79 -2.36
C VAL A 421 -35.43 -21.31 -3.03
N PRO A 422 -36.60 -21.24 -2.37
CA PRO A 422 -37.88 -21.63 -2.98
C PRO A 422 -38.26 -20.74 -4.17
N ASP A 423 -39.00 -21.31 -5.12
CA ASP A 423 -39.46 -20.58 -6.31
C ASP A 423 -40.38 -19.41 -5.92
N GLU A 424 -41.23 -19.58 -4.91
CA GLU A 424 -42.15 -18.53 -4.44
C GLU A 424 -41.41 -17.31 -3.89
N ILE A 425 -40.21 -17.49 -3.32
CA ILE A 425 -39.38 -16.38 -2.85
C ILE A 425 -38.63 -15.75 -4.03
N THR A 426 -38.16 -16.57 -4.97
CA THR A 426 -37.50 -16.11 -6.19
C THR A 426 -38.44 -15.26 -7.07
N GLU A 427 -39.72 -15.58 -7.09
CA GLU A 427 -40.76 -14.84 -7.83
C GLU A 427 -41.10 -13.47 -7.22
N LEU A 428 -40.71 -13.20 -5.96
CA LEU A 428 -40.89 -11.89 -5.32
C LEU A 428 -39.88 -10.84 -5.77
N SER A 429 -39.02 -11.19 -6.72
CA SER A 429 -37.99 -10.33 -7.28
C SER A 429 -38.09 -10.30 -8.81
N VAL A 430 -37.88 -9.14 -9.37
CA VAL A 430 -37.92 -8.88 -10.82
C VAL A 430 -36.71 -8.07 -11.23
N THR A 431 -36.23 -8.24 -12.45
CA THR A 431 -34.96 -7.65 -12.90
C THR A 431 -35.13 -6.83 -14.15
N PHE A 432 -34.34 -5.76 -14.26
CA PHE A 432 -34.19 -4.95 -15.47
C PHE A 432 -32.70 -4.80 -15.81
N LYS A 433 -32.36 -4.15 -16.91
CA LYS A 433 -30.97 -3.85 -17.29
C LYS A 433 -30.49 -2.56 -16.62
N GLY A 434 -29.36 -2.59 -15.93
CA GLY A 434 -28.78 -1.41 -15.27
C GLY A 434 -28.48 -0.26 -16.25
N TYR A 435 -28.66 0.97 -15.78
CA TYR A 435 -28.48 2.20 -16.58
C TYR A 435 -29.32 2.28 -17.87
N ASP A 436 -30.36 1.45 -18.00
CA ASP A 436 -31.30 1.44 -19.13
C ASP A 436 -32.69 1.86 -18.63
N LEU A 437 -33.05 3.12 -18.84
CA LEU A 437 -34.33 3.66 -18.38
C LEU A 437 -35.51 3.02 -19.12
N GLN A 438 -35.33 2.63 -20.38
CA GLN A 438 -36.40 1.98 -21.14
C GLN A 438 -36.70 0.59 -20.57
N SER A 439 -35.66 -0.19 -20.24
CA SER A 439 -35.83 -1.48 -19.58
C SER A 439 -36.60 -1.37 -18.25
N LEU A 440 -36.36 -0.30 -17.47
CA LEU A 440 -37.11 -0.05 -16.24
C LEU A 440 -38.58 0.35 -16.51
N LYS A 441 -38.84 1.18 -17.53
CA LYS A 441 -40.22 1.52 -17.96
C LYS A 441 -41.00 0.27 -18.38
N ASP A 442 -40.37 -0.60 -19.16
CA ASP A 442 -40.98 -1.84 -19.62
C ASP A 442 -41.31 -2.76 -18.43
N LEU A 443 -40.46 -2.79 -17.41
CA LEU A 443 -40.71 -3.55 -16.18
C LEU A 443 -41.94 -3.04 -15.40
N PHE A 444 -42.07 -1.71 -15.24
CA PHE A 444 -43.26 -1.13 -14.60
C PHE A 444 -44.54 -1.40 -15.41
N ALA A 445 -44.46 -1.36 -16.75
CA ALA A 445 -45.58 -1.71 -17.63
C ALA A 445 -45.98 -3.19 -17.51
N GLN A 446 -45.01 -4.09 -17.30
CA GLN A 446 -45.26 -5.51 -17.09
C GLN A 446 -45.90 -5.81 -15.72
N TYR A 447 -45.54 -5.06 -14.68
CA TYR A 447 -45.99 -5.28 -13.31
C TYR A 447 -46.70 -4.05 -12.70
N PRO A 448 -47.81 -3.58 -13.30
CA PRO A 448 -48.45 -2.33 -12.89
C PRO A 448 -48.94 -2.42 -11.44
N GLY A 449 -48.48 -1.48 -10.59
CA GLY A 449 -48.87 -1.39 -9.19
C GLY A 449 -48.37 -2.52 -8.27
N GLN A 450 -47.46 -3.38 -8.73
CA GLN A 450 -46.99 -4.55 -7.96
C GLN A 450 -45.57 -4.40 -7.39
N ILE A 451 -44.79 -3.44 -7.90
CA ILE A 451 -43.41 -3.18 -7.48
C ILE A 451 -43.40 -2.27 -6.24
N ALA A 452 -42.83 -2.77 -5.14
CA ALA A 452 -42.67 -2.05 -3.89
C ALA A 452 -41.50 -1.07 -3.94
N CYS A 453 -40.37 -1.50 -4.50
CA CYS A 453 -39.20 -0.66 -4.66
C CYS A 453 -38.32 -1.06 -5.84
N VAL A 454 -37.54 -0.09 -6.30
CA VAL A 454 -36.34 -0.29 -7.11
C VAL A 454 -35.11 -0.05 -6.21
N ILE A 455 -34.16 -0.99 -6.19
CA ILE A 455 -32.86 -0.82 -5.53
C ILE A 455 -31.74 -0.85 -6.57
N THR A 456 -30.82 0.12 -6.50
CA THR A 456 -29.66 0.20 -7.41
C THR A 456 -28.42 0.75 -6.72
N GLU A 457 -27.25 0.20 -7.05
CA GLU A 457 -25.96 0.89 -6.84
C GLU A 457 -25.95 2.14 -7.73
N PRO A 458 -25.69 3.35 -7.19
CA PRO A 458 -25.80 4.58 -7.97
C PRO A 458 -24.77 4.71 -9.09
N GLU A 459 -23.52 4.34 -8.84
CA GLU A 459 -22.38 4.55 -9.74
C GLU A 459 -21.45 3.34 -9.71
N ARG A 460 -20.93 2.93 -10.88
CA ARG A 460 -19.96 1.82 -10.99
C ARG A 460 -18.93 2.07 -12.09
N SER A 461 -19.19 1.60 -13.31
CA SER A 461 -18.26 1.76 -14.46
C SER A 461 -18.46 3.06 -15.24
N ASN A 462 -19.67 3.63 -15.19
CA ASN A 462 -20.00 4.91 -15.82
C ASN A 462 -19.97 5.99 -14.73
N CYS A 463 -19.25 7.09 -14.95
CA CYS A 463 -18.96 8.08 -13.91
C CYS A 463 -19.29 9.53 -14.34
N ASP A 464 -20.11 9.72 -15.38
CA ASP A 464 -20.41 11.03 -15.98
C ASP A 464 -21.84 11.54 -15.68
N GLU A 465 -22.21 12.70 -16.23
CA GLU A 465 -23.53 13.32 -16.03
C GLU A 465 -24.71 12.48 -16.55
N THR A 466 -24.47 11.54 -17.47
CA THR A 466 -25.56 10.66 -17.96
C THR A 466 -26.08 9.74 -16.86
N VAL A 467 -25.22 9.43 -15.87
CA VAL A 467 -25.61 8.69 -14.66
C VAL A 467 -26.57 9.51 -13.81
N ALA A 468 -26.28 10.80 -13.62
CA ALA A 468 -27.14 11.69 -12.83
C ALA A 468 -28.54 11.79 -13.44
N ASP A 469 -28.62 11.97 -14.75
CA ASP A 469 -29.89 12.06 -15.48
C ASP A 469 -30.68 10.75 -15.42
N TYR A 470 -30.00 9.61 -15.58
CA TYR A 470 -30.61 8.29 -15.41
C TYR A 470 -31.21 8.12 -14.00
N LEU A 471 -30.45 8.45 -12.95
CA LEU A 471 -30.88 8.27 -11.56
C LEU A 471 -32.09 9.16 -11.23
N ARG A 472 -32.06 10.44 -11.63
CA ARG A 472 -33.21 11.35 -11.44
C ARG A 472 -34.46 10.83 -12.16
N ALA A 473 -34.30 10.39 -13.42
CA ALA A 473 -35.41 9.83 -14.19
C ALA A 473 -35.95 8.52 -13.61
N ALA A 474 -35.08 7.67 -13.06
CA ALA A 474 -35.47 6.42 -12.42
C ALA A 474 -36.21 6.67 -11.09
N ILE A 475 -35.77 7.63 -10.27
CA ILE A 475 -36.46 8.06 -9.04
C ILE A 475 -37.87 8.56 -9.39
N GLU A 476 -37.98 9.50 -10.34
CA GLU A 476 -39.27 10.04 -10.78
C GLU A 476 -40.20 8.94 -11.30
N LEU A 477 -39.67 8.01 -12.10
CA LEU A 477 -40.44 6.88 -12.61
C LEU A 477 -40.96 5.96 -11.49
N CYS A 478 -40.17 5.73 -10.44
CA CYS A 478 -40.63 4.97 -9.27
C CYS A 478 -41.78 5.69 -8.58
N HIS A 479 -41.65 6.99 -8.32
CA HIS A 479 -42.67 7.79 -7.66
C HIS A 479 -43.97 7.86 -8.47
N GLN A 480 -43.89 8.05 -9.78
CA GLN A 480 -45.05 8.02 -10.69
C GLN A 480 -45.81 6.69 -10.65
N ASN A 481 -45.10 5.59 -10.38
CA ASN A 481 -45.69 4.26 -10.25
C ASN A 481 -46.02 3.90 -8.80
N GLY A 482 -45.78 4.77 -7.82
CA GLY A 482 -45.98 4.53 -6.38
C GLY A 482 -45.04 3.49 -5.77
N ALA A 483 -43.86 3.28 -6.35
CA ALA A 483 -42.78 2.49 -5.79
C ALA A 483 -41.75 3.41 -5.11
N LEU A 484 -41.00 2.87 -4.15
CA LEU A 484 -39.88 3.59 -3.54
C LEU A 484 -38.58 3.38 -4.33
N PHE A 485 -37.68 4.35 -4.29
CA PHE A 485 -36.33 4.22 -4.82
C PHE A 485 -35.32 4.10 -3.68
N ILE A 486 -34.45 3.08 -3.75
CA ILE A 486 -33.41 2.79 -2.77
C ILE A 486 -32.04 2.93 -3.44
N ALA A 487 -31.21 3.85 -2.96
CA ALA A 487 -29.83 3.98 -3.38
C ALA A 487 -28.92 3.06 -2.54
N ASP A 488 -28.30 2.07 -3.17
CA ASP A 488 -27.33 1.21 -2.49
C ASP A 488 -25.92 1.83 -2.52
N GLU A 489 -25.64 2.68 -1.53
CA GLU A 489 -24.34 3.35 -1.34
C GLU A 489 -23.31 2.44 -0.62
N MET A 490 -23.52 1.11 -0.62
CA MET A 490 -22.63 0.16 0.04
C MET A 490 -21.19 0.18 -0.48
N ILE A 491 -20.96 0.53 -1.75
CA ILE A 491 -19.62 0.72 -2.32
C ILE A 491 -19.33 2.19 -2.54
N THR A 492 -20.27 2.93 -3.14
CA THR A 492 -20.07 4.33 -3.55
C THR A 492 -19.93 5.29 -2.38
N GLY A 493 -20.53 4.98 -1.23
CA GLY A 493 -20.42 5.76 -0.01
C GLY A 493 -18.97 5.90 0.44
N PHE A 494 -18.55 7.15 0.67
CA PHE A 494 -17.20 7.55 1.07
C PHE A 494 -16.14 7.18 0.01
N LYS A 495 -16.53 7.06 -1.28
CA LYS A 495 -15.62 6.83 -2.41
C LYS A 495 -15.83 7.79 -3.57
N THR A 496 -17.06 7.89 -4.06
CA THR A 496 -17.39 8.74 -5.22
C THR A 496 -17.42 10.21 -4.84
N ALA A 497 -17.93 10.49 -3.65
CA ALA A 497 -17.88 11.76 -2.94
C ALA A 497 -18.03 11.50 -1.44
N PHE A 498 -18.03 12.59 -0.65
CA PHE A 498 -18.31 12.54 0.78
C PHE A 498 -19.63 13.28 1.07
N PRO A 499 -20.66 12.60 1.61
CA PRO A 499 -20.69 11.18 2.01
C PRO A 499 -20.91 10.16 0.88
N GLY A 500 -21.34 10.52 -0.33
CA GLY A 500 -21.56 9.52 -1.39
C GLY A 500 -22.11 10.08 -2.70
N THR A 501 -22.49 9.18 -3.61
CA THR A 501 -22.99 9.55 -4.94
C THR A 501 -24.26 10.39 -4.88
N MET A 502 -25.11 10.18 -3.87
CA MET A 502 -26.29 11.01 -3.61
C MET A 502 -25.94 12.50 -3.54
N THR A 503 -24.86 12.84 -2.83
CA THR A 503 -24.37 14.22 -2.72
C THR A 503 -23.70 14.67 -4.01
N LYS A 504 -22.90 13.79 -4.65
CA LYS A 504 -22.24 14.08 -5.94
C LYS A 504 -23.23 14.56 -7.01
N TYR A 505 -24.36 13.86 -7.16
CA TYR A 505 -25.36 14.14 -8.20
C TYR A 505 -26.59 14.89 -7.70
N ASN A 506 -26.65 15.22 -6.41
CA ASN A 506 -27.78 15.86 -5.75
C ASN A 506 -29.11 15.15 -6.07
N ILE A 507 -29.19 13.86 -5.72
CA ILE A 507 -30.39 13.03 -5.88
C ILE A 507 -31.04 12.73 -4.53
N GLU A 508 -32.36 12.48 -4.54
CA GLU A 508 -33.18 12.28 -3.34
C GLU A 508 -33.91 10.92 -3.37
N PRO A 509 -33.21 9.80 -3.15
CA PRO A 509 -33.85 8.51 -2.96
C PRO A 509 -34.72 8.52 -1.70
N ASP A 510 -35.65 7.56 -1.57
CA ASP A 510 -36.51 7.47 -0.38
C ASP A 510 -35.76 6.84 0.80
N MET A 511 -34.80 5.98 0.50
CA MET A 511 -33.86 5.36 1.44
C MET A 511 -32.49 5.16 0.78
N ALA A 512 -31.45 5.08 1.60
CA ALA A 512 -30.12 4.65 1.17
C ALA A 512 -29.48 3.68 2.15
N THR A 513 -28.67 2.76 1.62
CA THR A 513 -27.92 1.76 2.40
C THR A 513 -26.43 2.02 2.32
N TRP A 514 -25.77 1.95 3.47
CA TRP A 514 -24.37 2.36 3.64
C TRP A 514 -23.59 1.27 4.35
N GLY A 515 -22.31 1.13 4.03
CA GLY A 515 -21.39 0.23 4.73
C GLY A 515 -19.98 0.36 4.19
N LYS A 516 -19.18 -0.70 4.35
CA LYS A 516 -17.80 -0.77 3.82
C LYS A 516 -16.95 0.43 4.25
N GLY A 517 -16.74 1.40 3.35
CA GLY A 517 -15.85 2.55 3.55
C GLY A 517 -16.23 3.45 4.73
N ILE A 518 -17.51 3.48 5.12
CA ILE A 518 -18.01 4.39 6.17
C ILE A 518 -17.42 4.14 7.56
N ALA A 519 -16.73 3.01 7.76
CA ALA A 519 -16.06 2.67 9.01
C ALA A 519 -14.67 2.04 8.77
N ASN A 520 -14.02 2.37 7.64
CA ASN A 520 -12.66 1.95 7.29
C ASN A 520 -12.32 0.48 7.64
N GLY A 521 -13.15 -0.46 7.17
CA GLY A 521 -12.93 -1.90 7.34
C GLY A 521 -13.58 -2.53 8.57
N TYR A 522 -14.13 -1.75 9.50
CA TYR A 522 -14.88 -2.27 10.64
C TYR A 522 -16.32 -2.59 10.25
N SER A 523 -16.89 -3.61 10.91
CA SER A 523 -18.26 -4.06 10.67
C SER A 523 -19.27 -3.04 11.19
N PHE A 524 -19.72 -2.16 10.30
CA PHE A 524 -20.70 -1.11 10.55
C PHE A 524 -21.43 -0.76 9.25
N CYS A 525 -22.76 -0.73 9.30
CA CYS A 525 -23.64 -0.39 8.18
C CYS A 525 -24.79 0.48 8.66
N ALA A 526 -25.35 1.30 7.78
CA ALA A 526 -26.48 2.15 8.07
C ALA A 526 -27.58 2.03 7.01
N LEU A 527 -28.83 2.18 7.43
CA LEU A 527 -29.98 2.45 6.58
C LEU A 527 -30.48 3.85 6.94
N THR A 528 -30.47 4.77 5.99
CA THR A 528 -31.03 6.12 6.14
C THR A 528 -32.28 6.25 5.28
N GLY A 529 -33.22 7.10 5.66
CA GLY A 529 -34.39 7.33 4.82
C GLY A 529 -35.30 8.44 5.34
N LYS A 530 -36.33 8.74 4.56
CA LYS A 530 -37.39 9.67 4.93
C LYS A 530 -38.20 9.15 6.12
N LYS A 531 -38.64 10.05 6.98
CA LYS A 531 -39.30 9.73 8.26
C LYS A 531 -40.55 8.89 8.08
N GLU A 532 -41.38 9.19 7.08
CA GLU A 532 -42.64 8.50 6.81
C GLU A 532 -42.45 7.02 6.46
N VAL A 533 -41.30 6.67 5.88
CA VAL A 533 -40.92 5.29 5.59
C VAL A 533 -40.25 4.65 6.80
N MET A 534 -39.24 5.32 7.38
CA MET A 534 -38.41 4.75 8.46
C MET A 534 -39.20 4.51 9.76
N GLU A 535 -40.14 5.38 10.12
CA GLU A 535 -40.92 5.27 11.37
C GLU A 535 -41.91 4.08 11.34
N LEU A 536 -42.14 3.44 10.19
CA LEU A 536 -42.85 2.14 10.14
C LEU A 536 -42.14 1.07 10.99
N GLY A 537 -40.81 1.11 11.04
CA GLY A 537 -40.00 0.24 11.89
C GLY A 537 -39.87 0.73 13.35
N GLY A 538 -40.46 1.88 13.66
CA GLY A 538 -40.41 2.51 14.98
C GLY A 538 -41.44 1.97 15.96
N ILE A 539 -41.64 2.71 17.05
CA ILE A 539 -42.61 2.39 18.10
C ILE A 539 -43.59 3.53 18.38
N ARG A 540 -43.55 4.63 17.59
CA ARG A 540 -44.41 5.80 17.83
C ARG A 540 -45.80 5.67 17.20
N ARG A 541 -45.97 4.79 16.20
CA ARG A 541 -47.24 4.52 15.50
C ARG A 541 -48.16 3.62 16.34
N THR A 542 -48.66 4.17 17.45
CA THR A 542 -49.51 3.42 18.39
C THR A 542 -50.87 3.10 17.75
N GLY A 543 -51.32 1.85 17.83
CA GLY A 543 -52.59 1.38 17.26
C GLY A 543 -52.50 0.85 15.83
N GLU A 544 -51.32 0.92 15.21
CA GLU A 544 -51.06 0.38 13.87
C GLU A 544 -50.33 -0.97 13.92
N GLU A 545 -50.35 -1.71 12.81
CA GLU A 545 -49.58 -2.94 12.67
C GLU A 545 -48.07 -2.64 12.71
N LYS A 546 -47.33 -3.35 13.56
CA LYS A 546 -45.91 -3.12 13.77
C LYS A 546 -45.06 -3.84 12.72
N VAL A 547 -44.18 -3.10 12.04
CA VAL A 547 -43.13 -3.69 11.21
C VAL A 547 -41.93 -4.07 12.09
N PHE A 548 -41.61 -5.36 12.15
CA PHE A 548 -40.33 -5.79 12.71
C PHE A 548 -39.22 -5.52 11.69
N LEU A 549 -38.63 -4.31 11.76
CA LEU A 549 -37.63 -3.84 10.79
C LEU A 549 -36.35 -4.71 10.83
N THR A 550 -35.52 -4.47 11.83
CA THR A 550 -34.30 -5.21 12.11
C THR A 550 -33.94 -5.05 13.59
N SER A 551 -33.48 -6.14 14.21
CA SER A 551 -32.99 -6.18 15.58
C SER A 551 -31.83 -7.16 15.62
N THR A 552 -30.65 -6.67 15.99
CA THR A 552 -29.43 -7.47 16.08
C THR A 552 -28.76 -7.19 17.41
N THR A 553 -28.30 -8.25 18.09
CA THR A 553 -27.62 -8.12 19.38
C THR A 553 -26.39 -7.24 19.29
N HIS A 554 -25.64 -7.33 18.18
CA HIS A 554 -24.38 -6.61 17.99
C HIS A 554 -24.53 -5.28 17.24
N GLY A 555 -25.74 -4.87 16.83
CA GLY A 555 -25.92 -3.69 15.98
C GLY A 555 -25.43 -2.37 16.57
N GLY A 556 -25.43 -2.26 17.90
CA GLY A 556 -25.00 -1.08 18.66
C GLY A 556 -23.63 -1.21 19.33
N GLU A 557 -22.74 -2.11 18.87
CA GLU A 557 -21.40 -2.24 19.46
C GLU A 557 -20.58 -0.97 19.27
N THR A 558 -20.11 -0.41 20.39
CA THR A 558 -19.51 0.92 20.46
C THR A 558 -18.23 1.08 19.66
N HIS A 559 -17.34 0.08 19.68
CA HIS A 559 -16.09 0.12 18.92
C HIS A 559 -16.30 0.32 17.41
N ALA A 560 -17.38 -0.24 16.83
CA ALA A 560 -17.69 -0.08 15.41
C ALA A 560 -18.34 1.29 15.13
N ILE A 561 -19.14 1.81 16.07
CA ILE A 561 -19.69 3.17 15.99
C ILE A 561 -18.56 4.21 16.05
N VAL A 562 -17.63 4.05 16.99
CA VAL A 562 -16.43 4.90 17.12
C VAL A 562 -15.55 4.80 15.89
N ALA A 563 -15.41 3.62 15.27
CA ALA A 563 -14.71 3.49 13.99
C ALA A 563 -15.34 4.36 12.89
N GLY A 564 -16.69 4.38 12.81
CA GLY A 564 -17.43 5.22 11.88
C GLY A 564 -17.25 6.72 12.15
N LEU A 565 -17.41 7.15 13.40
CA LEU A 565 -17.19 8.54 13.82
C LEU A 565 -15.76 9.00 13.51
N ALA A 566 -14.76 8.20 13.87
CA ALA A 566 -13.36 8.48 13.59
C ALA A 566 -13.06 8.56 12.08
N THR A 567 -13.70 7.70 11.29
CA THR A 567 -13.56 7.73 9.82
C THR A 567 -14.15 9.02 9.27
N ILE A 568 -15.34 9.43 9.72
CA ILE A 568 -15.97 10.69 9.32
C ILE A 568 -15.08 11.89 9.63
N GLU A 569 -14.50 11.95 10.84
CA GLU A 569 -13.60 13.04 11.22
C GLU A 569 -12.37 13.15 10.31
N GLU A 570 -11.79 12.03 9.87
CA GLU A 570 -10.65 12.05 8.95
C GLU A 570 -11.03 12.52 7.54
N PHE A 571 -12.24 12.22 7.08
CA PHE A 571 -12.78 12.77 5.81
C PHE A 571 -13.11 14.26 5.91
N GLU A 572 -13.46 14.78 7.08
CA GLU A 572 -13.67 16.22 7.30
C GLU A 572 -12.35 16.98 7.43
N LYS A 573 -11.34 16.36 8.02
CA LYS A 573 -10.02 16.96 8.26
C LYS A 573 -9.12 16.96 7.03
N ASN A 574 -9.22 15.94 6.18
CA ASN A 574 -8.34 15.74 5.04
C ASN A 574 -9.16 15.59 3.75
N ASP A 575 -8.59 16.00 2.61
CA ASP A 575 -9.20 15.76 1.30
C ASP A 575 -8.98 14.30 0.84
N VAL A 576 -9.66 13.37 1.51
CA VAL A 576 -9.53 11.93 1.24
C VAL A 576 -10.04 11.58 -0.15
N ILE A 577 -11.16 12.15 -0.57
CA ILE A 577 -11.76 11.89 -1.89
C ILE A 577 -10.84 12.40 -3.00
N GLY A 578 -10.37 13.65 -2.91
CA GLY A 578 -9.49 14.24 -3.92
C GLY A 578 -8.18 13.49 -4.04
N HIS A 579 -7.55 13.12 -2.91
CA HIS A 579 -6.34 12.27 -2.90
C HIS A 579 -6.57 10.92 -3.59
N ASN A 580 -7.62 10.21 -3.20
CA ASN A 580 -7.92 8.89 -3.75
C ASN A 580 -8.21 8.93 -5.26
N GLN A 581 -8.95 9.94 -5.72
CA GLN A 581 -9.24 10.11 -7.15
C GLN A 581 -7.99 10.50 -7.94
N ALA A 582 -7.10 11.34 -7.40
CA ALA A 582 -5.83 11.67 -8.04
C ALA A 582 -4.91 10.43 -8.18
N ILE A 583 -4.85 9.58 -7.15
CA ILE A 583 -4.18 8.27 -7.22
C ILE A 583 -4.80 7.39 -8.31
N GLY A 584 -6.13 7.34 -8.39
CA GLY A 584 -6.86 6.61 -9.42
C GLY A 584 -6.59 7.10 -10.84
N ASP A 585 -6.57 8.42 -11.05
CA ASP A 585 -6.28 9.03 -12.35
C ASP A 585 -4.85 8.71 -12.81
N LEU A 586 -3.88 8.84 -11.89
CA LEU A 586 -2.48 8.46 -12.16
C LEU A 586 -2.38 6.96 -12.49
N PHE A 587 -3.11 6.12 -11.74
CA PHE A 587 -3.13 4.68 -11.95
C PHE A 587 -3.67 4.31 -13.34
N ILE A 588 -4.81 4.89 -13.74
CA ILE A 588 -5.40 4.68 -15.06
C ILE A 588 -4.44 5.13 -16.16
N LYS A 589 -3.83 6.31 -16.01
CA LYS A 589 -2.88 6.86 -16.97
C LYS A 589 -1.68 5.92 -17.17
N LEU A 590 -0.95 5.59 -16.10
CA LEU A 590 0.28 4.80 -16.21
C LEU A 590 0.01 3.39 -16.76
N ASN A 591 -1.10 2.76 -16.37
CA ASN A 591 -1.41 1.42 -16.87
C ASN A 591 -1.83 1.43 -18.35
N ASN A 592 -2.55 2.45 -18.81
CA ASN A 592 -2.83 2.61 -20.24
C ASN A 592 -1.54 2.83 -21.05
N GLU A 593 -0.60 3.61 -20.54
CA GLU A 593 0.73 3.79 -21.15
C GLU A 593 1.48 2.45 -21.25
N VAL A 594 1.55 1.69 -20.15
CA VAL A 594 2.18 0.36 -20.10
C VAL A 594 1.53 -0.63 -21.09
N ILE A 595 0.20 -0.67 -21.15
CA ILE A 595 -0.53 -1.54 -22.09
C ILE A 595 -0.22 -1.14 -23.54
N ALA A 596 -0.13 0.16 -23.82
CA ALA A 596 0.20 0.68 -25.15
C ALA A 596 1.64 0.39 -25.56
N GLU A 597 2.61 0.52 -24.64
CA GLU A 597 4.02 0.15 -24.83
C GLU A 597 4.17 -1.33 -25.27
N GLN A 598 3.33 -2.21 -24.72
CA GLN A 598 3.35 -3.65 -25.01
C GLN A 598 2.51 -4.04 -26.25
N GLY A 599 1.75 -3.10 -26.82
CA GLY A 599 0.86 -3.34 -27.96
C GLY A 599 -0.36 -4.23 -27.63
N LEU A 600 -0.88 -4.13 -26.40
CA LEU A 600 -1.95 -5.01 -25.88
C LEU A 600 -3.32 -4.33 -25.73
N GLN A 601 -3.54 -3.16 -26.33
CA GLN A 601 -4.77 -2.35 -26.14
C GLN A 601 -6.07 -3.08 -26.54
N ASN A 602 -5.99 -4.04 -27.45
CA ASN A 602 -7.15 -4.85 -27.87
C ASN A 602 -7.45 -6.00 -26.90
N TYR A 603 -6.51 -6.34 -26.01
CA TYR A 603 -6.54 -7.54 -25.18
C TYR A 603 -6.59 -7.24 -23.68
N VAL A 604 -6.11 -6.07 -23.26
CA VAL A 604 -6.16 -5.61 -21.88
C VAL A 604 -6.81 -4.24 -21.86
N GLU A 605 -7.92 -4.13 -21.14
CA GLU A 605 -8.70 -2.89 -21.01
C GLU A 605 -8.75 -2.46 -19.55
N VAL A 606 -8.51 -1.17 -19.31
CA VAL A 606 -8.66 -0.52 -18.01
C VAL A 606 -9.96 0.26 -18.01
N VAL A 607 -10.89 -0.09 -17.12
CA VAL A 607 -12.15 0.64 -16.96
C VAL A 607 -11.87 2.00 -16.32
N PRO A 608 -12.29 3.14 -16.92
CA PRO A 608 -11.88 4.48 -16.52
C PRO A 608 -12.68 5.02 -15.32
N ALA A 609 -12.76 4.25 -14.23
CA ALA A 609 -13.37 4.65 -12.97
C ALA A 609 -12.27 4.86 -11.92
N ASN A 610 -11.91 6.12 -11.65
CA ASN A 610 -10.75 6.47 -10.82
C ASN A 610 -10.92 6.11 -9.35
N TRP A 611 -12.14 5.99 -8.84
CA TRP A 611 -12.41 5.56 -7.46
C TRP A 611 -12.52 4.02 -7.32
N PHE A 612 -12.66 3.29 -8.43
CA PHE A 612 -12.69 1.82 -8.48
C PHE A 612 -12.36 1.29 -9.89
N THR A 613 -11.08 1.10 -10.16
CA THR A 613 -10.60 0.69 -11.49
C THR A 613 -10.66 -0.83 -11.65
N LEU A 614 -11.16 -1.30 -12.79
CA LEU A 614 -11.24 -2.73 -13.15
C LEU A 614 -10.42 -3.02 -14.40
N PHE A 615 -9.92 -4.25 -14.52
CA PHE A 615 -9.22 -4.74 -15.70
C PHE A 615 -10.00 -5.87 -16.37
N ASN A 616 -10.15 -5.77 -17.69
CA ASN A 616 -10.63 -6.87 -18.53
C ASN A 616 -9.45 -7.47 -19.31
N PHE A 617 -9.21 -8.76 -19.13
CA PHE A 617 -8.22 -9.52 -19.87
C PHE A 617 -8.90 -10.43 -20.89
N LYS A 618 -8.55 -10.28 -22.16
CA LYS A 618 -9.22 -10.87 -23.31
C LYS A 618 -8.27 -11.75 -24.13
N ASP A 619 -8.82 -12.80 -24.73
CA ASP A 619 -8.09 -13.64 -25.68
C ASP A 619 -8.00 -13.03 -27.08
N LYS A 620 -7.43 -13.78 -28.04
CA LYS A 620 -7.27 -13.35 -29.44
C LYS A 620 -8.59 -13.09 -30.16
N THR A 621 -9.72 -13.57 -29.65
CA THR A 621 -11.07 -13.30 -30.18
C THR A 621 -11.70 -12.05 -29.60
N GLY A 622 -11.02 -11.39 -28.64
CA GLY A 622 -11.51 -10.20 -27.94
C GLY A 622 -12.50 -10.52 -26.82
N GLN A 623 -12.64 -11.80 -26.44
CA GLN A 623 -13.54 -12.21 -25.37
C GLN A 623 -12.80 -12.32 -24.02
N PRO A 624 -13.44 -11.98 -22.89
CA PRO A 624 -12.85 -12.17 -21.56
C PRO A 624 -12.40 -13.63 -21.35
N ASN A 625 -11.19 -13.81 -20.84
CA ASN A 625 -10.59 -15.13 -20.67
C ASN A 625 -10.06 -15.33 -19.24
N ALA A 626 -10.63 -16.30 -18.52
CA ALA A 626 -10.31 -16.55 -17.11
C ALA A 626 -8.87 -17.04 -16.91
N GLY A 627 -8.34 -17.85 -17.82
CA GLY A 627 -6.96 -18.36 -17.75
C GLY A 627 -5.93 -17.24 -17.89
N LEU A 628 -6.11 -16.39 -18.90
CA LEU A 628 -5.26 -15.21 -19.12
C LEU A 628 -5.36 -14.19 -17.98
N ARG A 629 -6.56 -13.94 -17.44
CA ARG A 629 -6.74 -13.12 -16.23
C ARG A 629 -5.98 -13.69 -15.04
N THR A 630 -6.08 -15.00 -14.83
CA THR A 630 -5.43 -15.70 -13.70
C THR A 630 -3.90 -15.71 -13.85
N LEU A 631 -3.40 -15.84 -15.09
CA LEU A 631 -1.97 -15.70 -15.39
C LEU A 631 -1.44 -14.30 -15.07
N ALA A 632 -2.16 -13.25 -15.48
CA ALA A 632 -1.80 -11.88 -15.11
C ALA A 632 -1.79 -11.70 -13.58
N GLN A 633 -2.79 -12.22 -12.88
CA GLN A 633 -2.84 -12.22 -11.42
C GLN A 633 -1.64 -12.93 -10.77
N GLN A 634 -1.27 -14.12 -11.27
CA GLN A 634 -0.10 -14.87 -10.78
C GLN A 634 1.17 -14.03 -10.90
N GLU A 635 1.39 -13.41 -12.05
CA GLU A 635 2.60 -12.64 -12.33
C GLU A 635 2.66 -11.32 -11.54
N MET A 636 1.52 -10.68 -11.28
CA MET A 636 1.43 -9.53 -10.38
C MET A 636 1.73 -9.92 -8.93
N ILE A 637 1.18 -11.04 -8.45
CA ILE A 637 1.43 -11.55 -7.09
C ILE A 637 2.90 -11.90 -6.90
N LYS A 638 3.52 -12.57 -7.89
CA LYS A 638 4.97 -12.85 -7.90
C LYS A 638 5.81 -11.58 -7.75
N ARG A 639 5.30 -10.42 -8.18
CA ARG A 639 5.95 -9.12 -8.09
C ARG A 639 5.55 -8.30 -6.87
N GLY A 640 4.84 -8.89 -5.90
CA GLY A 640 4.44 -8.20 -4.67
C GLY A 640 3.22 -7.29 -4.85
N VAL A 641 2.32 -7.62 -5.77
CA VAL A 641 1.04 -6.91 -5.93
C VAL A 641 -0.11 -7.92 -5.78
N LEU A 642 -0.90 -7.79 -4.72
CA LEU A 642 -2.07 -8.64 -4.48
C LEU A 642 -3.26 -8.13 -5.29
N PHE A 643 -3.29 -8.54 -6.55
CA PHE A 643 -4.20 -8.06 -7.58
C PHE A 643 -5.27 -9.10 -7.91
N GLN A 644 -6.55 -8.69 -8.01
CA GLN A 644 -7.66 -9.58 -8.42
C GLN A 644 -8.35 -9.09 -9.71
N GLY A 645 -7.70 -8.25 -10.50
CA GLY A 645 -8.33 -7.58 -11.64
C GLY A 645 -8.97 -6.23 -11.28
N ALA A 646 -8.69 -5.69 -10.10
CA ALA A 646 -9.21 -4.42 -9.64
C ALA A 646 -8.16 -3.64 -8.84
N PHE A 647 -8.27 -2.31 -8.84
CA PHE A 647 -7.54 -1.41 -7.97
C PHE A 647 -8.51 -0.42 -7.31
N VAL A 648 -8.50 -0.39 -5.99
CA VAL A 648 -9.34 0.48 -5.16
C VAL A 648 -8.42 1.46 -4.43
N PRO A 649 -8.35 2.74 -4.84
CA PRO A 649 -7.55 3.72 -4.14
C PRO A 649 -7.99 3.86 -2.67
N CYS A 650 -7.01 4.20 -1.83
CA CYS A 650 -7.20 4.47 -0.41
C CYS A 650 -6.25 5.58 0.02
N PHE A 651 -6.54 6.24 1.12
CA PHE A 651 -5.82 7.45 1.54
C PHE A 651 -4.33 7.22 1.81
N SER A 652 -3.96 5.98 2.15
CA SER A 652 -2.57 5.59 2.39
C SER A 652 -1.77 5.26 1.13
N HIS A 653 -2.40 5.20 -0.05
CA HIS A 653 -1.67 5.00 -1.30
C HIS A 653 -0.85 6.24 -1.67
N THR A 654 0.32 6.00 -2.24
CA THR A 654 1.24 7.04 -2.73
C THR A 654 1.44 6.93 -4.24
N GLU A 655 2.00 7.96 -4.87
CA GLU A 655 2.41 7.89 -6.27
C GLU A 655 3.42 6.75 -6.51
N LEU A 656 4.29 6.47 -5.54
CA LEU A 656 5.26 5.38 -5.62
C LEU A 656 4.57 4.02 -5.65
N ASP A 657 3.47 3.82 -4.92
CA ASP A 657 2.68 2.58 -5.00
C ASP A 657 2.11 2.39 -6.42
N VAL A 658 1.63 3.46 -7.03
CA VAL A 658 1.07 3.44 -8.39
C VAL A 658 2.16 3.15 -9.43
N GLN A 659 3.33 3.76 -9.28
CA GLN A 659 4.49 3.48 -10.13
C GLN A 659 4.98 2.03 -9.95
N TYR A 660 4.99 1.53 -8.71
CA TYR A 660 5.34 0.13 -8.40
C TYR A 660 4.37 -0.84 -9.10
N PHE A 661 3.07 -0.56 -9.02
CA PHE A 661 2.06 -1.33 -9.76
C PHE A 661 2.33 -1.30 -11.27
N ALA A 662 2.55 -0.13 -11.86
CA ALA A 662 2.75 0.02 -13.30
C ALA A 662 3.98 -0.76 -13.79
N GLU A 663 5.08 -0.75 -13.03
CA GLU A 663 6.27 -1.56 -13.34
C GLU A 663 6.00 -3.06 -13.18
N ALA A 664 5.25 -3.46 -12.14
CA ALA A 664 4.82 -4.85 -11.98
C ALA A 664 3.91 -5.31 -13.13
N MET A 665 3.00 -4.45 -13.59
CA MET A 665 2.13 -4.70 -14.72
C MET A 665 2.93 -4.82 -16.01
N ARG A 666 3.90 -3.93 -16.26
CA ARG A 666 4.77 -3.96 -17.44
C ARG A 666 5.43 -5.32 -17.62
N GLN A 667 6.08 -5.82 -16.58
CA GLN A 667 6.75 -7.13 -16.62
C GLN A 667 5.77 -8.31 -16.62
N SER A 668 4.58 -8.16 -16.01
CA SER A 668 3.55 -9.21 -16.04
C SER A 668 2.91 -9.34 -17.42
N LEU A 669 2.77 -8.24 -18.15
CA LEU A 669 2.23 -8.22 -19.51
C LEU A 669 3.14 -8.91 -20.54
N GLU A 670 4.45 -9.00 -20.29
CA GLU A 670 5.37 -9.79 -21.12
C GLU A 670 4.98 -11.27 -21.08
N VAL A 671 4.72 -11.82 -19.89
CA VAL A 671 4.28 -13.21 -19.71
C VAL A 671 2.84 -13.40 -20.20
N TYR A 672 1.96 -12.42 -19.97
CA TYR A 672 0.61 -12.41 -20.53
C TYR A 672 0.63 -12.55 -22.05
N LYS A 673 1.49 -11.80 -22.73
CA LYS A 673 1.65 -11.84 -24.19
C LYS A 673 2.09 -13.23 -24.67
N MET A 674 3.05 -13.85 -23.97
CA MET A 674 3.46 -15.23 -24.24
C MET A 674 2.29 -16.21 -24.06
N GLY A 675 1.51 -16.06 -22.99
CA GLY A 675 0.30 -16.86 -22.76
C GLY A 675 -0.78 -16.65 -23.82
N LEU A 676 -0.96 -15.42 -24.29
CA LEU A 676 -1.88 -15.08 -25.38
C LEU A 676 -1.44 -15.72 -26.71
N GLU A 677 -0.14 -15.75 -26.96
CA GLU A 677 0.44 -16.27 -28.20
C GLU A 677 0.46 -17.79 -28.24
N GLU A 678 0.89 -18.42 -27.14
CA GLU A 678 1.28 -19.82 -27.09
C GLU A 678 0.35 -20.73 -26.26
N GLY A 679 -0.64 -20.15 -25.57
CA GLY A 679 -1.51 -20.80 -24.59
C GLY A 679 -1.10 -20.47 -23.15
N TYR A 680 -2.04 -19.99 -22.33
CA TYR A 680 -1.76 -19.60 -20.94
C TYR A 680 -1.40 -20.80 -20.06
N GLU A 681 -1.85 -22.00 -20.43
CA GLU A 681 -1.65 -23.27 -19.72
C GLU A 681 -0.16 -23.64 -19.60
N LYS A 682 0.70 -23.08 -20.45
CA LYS A 682 2.15 -23.27 -20.38
C LYS A 682 2.83 -22.46 -19.27
N TYR A 683 2.18 -21.40 -18.81
CA TYR A 683 2.75 -20.38 -17.92
C TYR A 683 2.01 -20.27 -16.59
N LEU A 684 0.70 -20.56 -16.59
CA LEU A 684 -0.13 -20.62 -15.39
C LEU A 684 0.17 -21.92 -14.63
N VAL A 685 0.42 -21.80 -13.33
CA VAL A 685 0.55 -22.95 -12.44
C VAL A 685 -0.78 -23.20 -11.74
N GLY A 686 -1.37 -24.38 -12.00
CA GLY A 686 -2.67 -24.77 -11.49
C GLY A 686 -3.82 -24.38 -12.43
N GLU A 687 -5.03 -24.31 -11.89
CA GLU A 687 -6.25 -24.04 -12.65
C GLU A 687 -6.60 -22.54 -12.68
N PRO A 688 -7.32 -22.06 -13.71
CA PRO A 688 -7.87 -20.71 -13.73
C PRO A 688 -8.80 -20.43 -12.53
N ALA A 689 -8.77 -19.18 -12.04
CA ALA A 689 -9.72 -18.70 -11.06
C ALA A 689 -11.15 -18.77 -11.60
N LYS A 690 -12.09 -19.19 -10.75
CA LYS A 690 -13.49 -19.47 -11.10
C LYS A 690 -14.40 -18.34 -10.64
N PRO A 691 -15.49 -18.02 -11.37
CA PRO A 691 -16.49 -17.08 -10.87
C PRO A 691 -17.12 -17.54 -9.55
N VAL A 692 -17.32 -16.62 -8.59
CA VAL A 692 -18.04 -16.91 -7.34
C VAL A 692 -19.45 -17.44 -7.63
N PHE A 693 -20.20 -16.72 -8.46
CA PHE A 693 -21.55 -17.12 -8.85
C PHE A 693 -21.52 -18.09 -10.04
N ARG A 694 -21.62 -19.38 -9.74
CA ARG A 694 -21.69 -20.46 -10.74
C ARG A 694 -22.57 -21.60 -10.26
N LYS A 695 -23.22 -22.28 -11.21
CA LYS A 695 -24.18 -23.36 -10.91
C LYS A 695 -23.51 -24.68 -10.51
N PHE A 696 -22.30 -24.93 -11.00
CA PHE A 696 -21.56 -26.17 -10.82
C PHE A 696 -20.13 -25.87 -10.33
N LEU A 697 -19.60 -26.72 -9.45
CA LEU A 697 -18.31 -26.53 -8.77
C LEU A 697 -17.14 -27.18 -9.53
#